data_AF-A0A7Y4SQB0-F1
#
_entry.id   AF-A0A7Y4SQB0-F1
#
_cell.length_a   1.000
_cell.length_b   1.000
_cell.length_c   1.000
_cell.angle_alpha   90.00
_cell.angle_beta   90.00
_cell.angle_gamma   90.00
#
_symmetry.space_group_name_H-M   'P 1'
#
loop_
_entity.id
_entity.type
_entity.pdbx_description
1 polymer ?
#
loop_
_entity_poly.entity_id
_entity_poly.type
_entity_poly.pdbx_seq_one_letter_code
_entity_poly.pdbx_strand_id
1 'polypeptide(L)'
;MAGDTKETLGFQAEVKQLLHLMVHSMYSNKEIVLRELVSNSSDACDKLRFEALADAALFEQDPDLRIRVSYDRSARTITVSDNGVGMSREEVASNLGTIAKSGTREFFKNLSGDQAKDSNLIGQFGVGFYSSFIVAERVTVLTRRAGMTSEHGVRWESDGQGEYTLESVDKPSRGTEVTLHLREGEDSLLEGFRLRTILRKYSDHITHPILMKKEEWDKDASRNVPTSEDEQVNQASALWARPKSDITDEQYNEFYKHVAHDHEPPLAWSHSKVEGRQEYTQLLYIPAHAPFGLWDRDQRHGVKLYVRRVFIMDDAEHLMPSYLRFVRGVVDSNDLPLNVSRELLQESKIIEGIKSTCVKKVLTLLEEMAEGQKEKYAIVWKEFGRVLKEGLPEDFANRDRLAKLLRFATTSHDNDEQVVSLAEYVSRMKPGQDKIFYITADSIAAAKHSPHLEIFKKKGVEVLLLHDRVDEWMIGGLTEFEGKSLQSVAKGELDLSALADEPAKEKEEEAQEEGAFKDVTDRIGTALGEKVKSVRVTHRLTESASCLVREQFDMSLNLERMLKAAGQPVPEGKPILEVNPHHPIVRSLQRESDETRFADWSHLLFDQALLAEGGQLDDPGTFVRRLNDMLRNLLPAGDSSAPGV
;
A
#
# COMPACT_ATOMS: atom_id res chain seq x y z
N MET A 1 42.37 50.56 29.81
CA MET A 1 41.54 49.67 28.99
C MET A 1 41.93 48.24 29.36
N ALA A 2 41.13 47.56 30.17
CA ALA A 2 41.33 46.15 30.44
C ALA A 2 40.92 45.39 29.17
N GLY A 3 41.84 44.62 28.59
CA GLY A 3 41.56 43.84 27.39
C GLY A 3 40.67 42.65 27.75
N ASP A 4 39.55 42.50 27.07
CA ASP A 4 38.67 41.34 27.23
C ASP A 4 39.45 40.06 26.90
N THR A 5 39.56 39.17 27.88
CA THR A 5 40.23 37.88 27.75
C THR A 5 39.25 36.87 27.17
N LYS A 6 39.43 36.54 25.90
CA LYS A 6 38.63 35.51 25.21
C LYS A 6 39.06 34.13 25.69
N GLU A 7 38.15 33.39 26.31
CA GLU A 7 38.32 31.99 26.66
C GLU A 7 37.51 31.09 25.71
N THR A 8 38.05 29.92 25.37
CA THR A 8 37.36 28.90 24.57
C THR A 8 37.41 27.59 25.35
N LEU A 9 36.25 27.12 25.78
CA LEU A 9 36.08 25.88 26.51
C LEU A 9 35.42 24.83 25.61
N GLY A 10 35.81 23.57 25.77
CA GLY A 10 35.16 22.44 25.10
C GLY A 10 33.82 22.10 25.74
N PHE A 11 32.90 21.53 24.97
CA PHE A 11 31.64 21.03 25.50
C PHE A 11 31.86 19.91 26.51
N GLN A 12 31.13 19.96 27.62
CA GLN A 12 31.11 18.92 28.66
C GLN A 12 29.80 18.13 28.58
N ALA A 13 29.84 16.87 29.02
CA ALA A 13 28.70 15.97 28.99
C ALA A 13 28.64 15.13 30.28
N GLU A 14 27.44 15.02 30.87
CA GLU A 14 27.20 14.17 32.04
C GLU A 14 26.86 12.74 31.59
N VAL A 15 27.84 11.84 31.71
CA VAL A 15 27.78 10.46 31.20
C VAL A 15 26.57 9.69 31.72
N LYS A 16 26.23 9.84 33.00
CA LYS A 16 25.10 9.16 33.63
C LYS A 16 23.76 9.59 33.05
N GLN A 17 23.56 10.90 32.83
CA GLN A 17 22.34 11.40 32.18
C GLN A 17 22.25 10.98 30.72
N LEU A 18 23.37 10.96 29.99
CA LEU A 18 23.40 10.48 28.61
C LEU A 18 23.01 9.00 28.49
N LEU A 19 23.56 8.13 29.34
CA LEU A 19 23.16 6.72 29.39
C LEU A 19 21.68 6.59 29.73
N HIS A 20 21.20 7.33 30.73
CA HIS A 20 19.79 7.31 31.11
C HIS A 20 18.87 7.70 29.94
N LEU A 21 19.21 8.76 29.20
CA LEU A 21 18.45 9.23 28.04
C LEU A 21 18.50 8.24 26.88
N MET A 22 19.66 7.61 26.65
CA MET A 22 19.81 6.56 25.63
C MET A 22 18.95 5.33 25.94
N VAL A 23 18.90 4.92 27.22
CA VAL A 23 18.12 3.75 27.65
C VAL A 23 16.61 4.03 27.63
N HIS A 24 16.17 5.23 28.03
CA HIS A 24 14.74 5.48 28.25
C HIS A 24 14.05 6.31 27.16
N SER A 25 14.79 6.97 26.27
CA SER A 25 14.20 7.94 25.33
C SER A 25 14.55 7.71 23.86
N MET A 26 15.57 6.90 23.56
CA MET A 26 16.01 6.71 22.17
C MET A 26 15.37 5.51 21.47
N TYR A 27 14.85 4.54 22.21
CA TYR A 27 14.28 3.31 21.67
C TYR A 27 12.85 3.14 22.14
N SER A 28 11.93 2.88 21.20
CA SER A 28 10.53 2.66 21.52
C SER A 28 10.22 1.19 21.79
N ASN A 29 10.97 0.28 21.15
CA ASN A 29 10.79 -1.16 21.27
C ASN A 29 11.99 -1.83 21.95
N LYS A 30 11.71 -2.64 22.99
CA LYS A 30 12.72 -3.39 23.75
C LYS A 30 13.36 -4.53 22.93
N GLU A 31 12.67 -5.03 21.90
CA GLU A 31 13.16 -6.12 21.03
C GLU A 31 14.47 -5.77 20.30
N ILE A 32 14.74 -4.47 20.12
CA ILE A 32 15.91 -3.95 19.40
C ILE A 32 17.23 -4.40 20.03
N VAL A 33 17.27 -4.70 21.33
CA VAL A 33 18.50 -5.15 22.00
C VAL A 33 19.13 -6.35 21.28
N LEU A 34 18.33 -7.32 20.84
CA LEU A 34 18.82 -8.48 20.12
C LEU A 34 19.29 -8.11 18.72
N ARG A 35 18.60 -7.19 18.04
CA ARG A 35 19.05 -6.65 16.74
C ARG A 35 20.44 -6.03 16.85
N GLU A 36 20.67 -5.18 17.85
CA GLU A 36 21.97 -4.49 18.03
C GLU A 36 23.08 -5.48 18.41
N LEU A 37 22.83 -6.40 19.34
CA LEU A 37 23.84 -7.38 19.75
C LEU A 37 24.21 -8.34 18.62
N VAL A 38 23.23 -8.88 17.90
CA VAL A 38 23.48 -9.77 16.76
C VAL A 38 24.18 -9.01 15.62
N SER A 39 23.83 -7.75 15.38
CA SER A 39 24.54 -6.91 14.40
C SER A 39 26.01 -6.72 14.76
N ASN A 40 26.32 -6.45 16.04
CA ASN A 40 27.71 -6.34 16.52
C ASN A 40 28.47 -7.65 16.39
N SER A 41 27.82 -8.78 16.70
CA SER A 41 28.39 -10.12 16.51
C SER A 41 28.66 -10.44 15.03
N SER A 42 27.77 -10.03 14.13
CA SER A 42 27.99 -10.15 12.68
C SER A 42 29.19 -9.32 12.22
N ASP A 43 29.28 -8.06 12.67
CA ASP A 43 30.42 -7.18 12.37
C ASP A 43 31.74 -7.79 12.87
N ALA A 44 31.73 -8.41 14.06
CA ALA A 44 32.91 -9.06 14.62
C ALA A 44 33.34 -10.29 13.81
N CYS A 45 32.38 -11.07 13.30
CA CYS A 45 32.63 -12.20 12.40
C CYS A 45 33.20 -11.71 11.05
N ASP A 46 32.61 -10.66 10.47
CA ASP A 46 33.08 -10.09 9.19
C ASP A 46 34.48 -9.49 9.31
N LYS A 47 34.80 -8.80 10.42
CA LYS A 47 36.16 -8.33 10.71
C LYS A 47 37.16 -9.47 10.78
N LEU A 48 36.83 -10.55 11.49
CA LEU A 48 37.71 -11.72 11.57
C LEU A 48 37.92 -12.33 10.19
N ARG A 49 36.84 -12.52 9.43
CA ARG A 49 36.91 -13.05 8.07
C ARG A 49 37.82 -12.19 7.19
N PHE A 50 37.77 -10.86 7.34
CA PHE A 50 38.62 -9.94 6.60
C PHE A 50 40.08 -10.01 7.06
N GLU A 51 40.36 -9.91 8.35
CA GLU A 51 41.73 -10.01 8.90
C GLU A 51 42.37 -11.37 8.52
N ALA A 52 41.57 -12.43 8.50
CA ALA A 52 42.02 -13.77 8.13
C ALA A 52 42.34 -13.95 6.64
N LEU A 53 41.98 -13.00 5.76
CA LEU A 53 42.49 -12.98 4.38
C LEU A 53 44.01 -12.74 4.36
N ALA A 54 44.53 -11.99 5.33
CA ALA A 54 45.96 -11.75 5.49
C ALA A 54 46.63 -12.78 6.39
N ASP A 55 45.95 -13.26 7.45
CA ASP A 55 46.46 -14.28 8.36
C ASP A 55 45.40 -15.33 8.73
N ALA A 56 45.40 -16.45 8.01
CA ALA A 56 44.46 -17.55 8.23
C ALA A 56 44.60 -18.20 9.63
N ALA A 57 45.73 -18.03 10.34
CA ALA A 57 45.92 -18.59 11.67
C ALA A 57 44.95 -18.01 12.71
N LEU A 58 44.35 -16.83 12.43
CA LEU A 58 43.36 -16.18 13.28
C LEU A 58 42.05 -16.99 13.44
N PHE A 59 41.77 -17.93 12.54
CA PHE A 59 40.64 -18.86 12.70
C PHE A 59 40.88 -19.95 13.76
N GLU A 60 42.11 -20.11 14.24
CA GLU A 60 42.49 -21.14 15.22
C GLU A 60 41.95 -22.53 14.80
N GLN A 61 41.24 -23.24 15.69
CA GLN A 61 40.63 -24.55 15.43
C GLN A 61 39.13 -24.46 15.09
N ASP A 62 38.58 -23.26 14.89
CA ASP A 62 37.14 -23.04 14.70
C ASP A 62 36.88 -22.10 13.52
N PRO A 63 36.99 -22.56 12.26
CA PRO A 63 36.81 -21.70 11.08
C PRO A 63 35.35 -21.32 10.81
N ASP A 64 34.39 -22.06 11.36
CA ASP A 64 32.96 -21.89 11.08
C ASP A 64 32.36 -20.76 11.92
N LEU A 65 32.34 -19.55 11.35
CA LEU A 65 31.79 -18.35 11.98
C LEU A 65 30.28 -18.49 12.22
N ARG A 66 29.85 -18.20 13.45
CA ARG A 66 28.46 -18.34 13.90
C ARG A 66 28.15 -17.41 15.05
N ILE A 67 26.88 -17.08 15.18
CA ILE A 67 26.31 -16.34 16.31
C ILE A 67 25.40 -17.32 17.07
N ARG A 68 25.48 -17.35 18.39
CA ARG A 68 24.63 -18.19 19.25
C ARG A 68 23.84 -17.32 20.20
N VAL A 69 22.54 -17.57 20.27
CA VAL A 69 21.64 -16.93 21.23
C VAL A 69 21.10 -18.00 22.16
N SER A 70 21.24 -17.80 23.47
CA SER A 70 20.74 -18.70 24.50
C SER A 70 20.09 -17.93 25.62
N TYR A 71 19.27 -18.59 26.42
CA TYR A 71 18.66 -18.02 27.62
C TYR A 71 18.70 -19.02 28.76
N ASP A 72 18.78 -18.51 29.98
CA ASP A 72 18.67 -19.29 31.22
C ASP A 72 17.56 -18.70 32.08
N ARG A 73 16.49 -19.48 32.24
CA ARG A 73 15.30 -19.04 32.98
C ARG A 73 15.54 -19.01 34.49
N SER A 74 16.46 -19.84 34.99
CA SER A 74 16.81 -19.90 36.42
C SER A 74 17.72 -18.75 36.82
N ALA A 75 18.72 -18.44 35.99
CA ALA A 75 19.62 -17.31 36.19
C ALA A 75 19.01 -15.98 35.71
N ARG A 76 17.87 -16.02 34.99
CA ARG A 76 17.21 -14.87 34.36
C ARG A 76 18.12 -14.13 33.37
N THR A 77 18.82 -14.89 32.53
CA THR A 77 19.80 -14.34 31.59
C THR A 77 19.48 -14.64 30.14
N ILE A 78 19.95 -13.76 29.26
CA ILE A 78 20.09 -14.02 27.81
C ILE A 78 21.56 -13.82 27.46
N THR A 79 22.13 -14.74 26.69
CA THR A 79 23.50 -14.64 26.21
C THR A 79 23.51 -14.61 24.69
N VAL A 80 24.14 -13.59 24.12
CA VAL A 80 24.49 -13.51 22.69
C VAL A 80 25.98 -13.73 22.60
N SER A 81 26.41 -14.73 21.83
CA SER A 81 27.82 -15.07 21.70
C SER A 81 28.23 -15.26 20.26
N ASP A 82 29.43 -14.85 19.92
CA ASP A 82 30.04 -15.05 18.60
C ASP A 82 31.48 -15.55 18.74
N ASN A 83 31.93 -16.24 17.70
CA ASN A 83 33.33 -16.65 17.53
C ASN A 83 34.06 -15.73 16.54
N GLY A 84 33.69 -14.44 16.51
CA GLY A 84 34.32 -13.42 15.68
C GLY A 84 35.68 -12.97 16.22
N VAL A 85 36.11 -11.77 15.82
CA VAL A 85 37.46 -11.26 16.12
C VAL A 85 37.70 -11.01 17.62
N GLY A 86 36.65 -10.78 18.41
CA GLY A 86 36.76 -10.44 19.83
C GLY A 86 37.41 -9.08 20.08
N MET A 87 37.76 -8.79 21.34
CA MET A 87 38.40 -7.53 21.74
C MET A 87 39.56 -7.77 22.71
N SER A 88 40.61 -6.94 22.61
CA SER A 88 41.65 -6.84 23.65
C SER A 88 41.18 -6.00 24.83
N ARG A 89 41.93 -5.98 25.94
CA ARG A 89 41.61 -5.18 27.12
C ARG A 89 41.52 -3.68 26.79
N GLU A 90 42.42 -3.18 25.94
CA GLU A 90 42.46 -1.80 25.48
C GLU A 90 41.26 -1.49 24.57
N GLU A 91 40.87 -2.42 23.70
CA GLU A 91 39.70 -2.29 22.84
C GLU A 91 38.41 -2.29 23.66
N VAL A 92 38.30 -3.10 24.72
CA VAL A 92 37.14 -3.07 25.62
C VAL A 92 37.07 -1.73 26.34
N ALA A 93 38.16 -1.27 26.94
CA ALA A 93 38.19 0.01 27.65
C ALA A 93 37.85 1.20 26.73
N SER A 94 38.34 1.16 25.48
CA SER A 94 38.14 2.26 24.54
C SER A 94 36.80 2.19 23.81
N ASN A 95 36.30 1.01 23.43
CA ASN A 95 35.07 0.85 22.65
C ASN A 95 33.81 0.69 23.51
N LEU A 96 33.87 -0.11 24.59
CA LEU A 96 32.73 -0.28 25.51
C LEU A 96 32.75 0.72 26.66
N GLY A 97 33.91 1.26 27.01
CA GLY A 97 34.05 2.28 28.04
C GLY A 97 33.81 3.72 27.56
N THR A 98 33.65 3.95 26.26
CA THR A 98 33.42 5.28 25.69
C THR A 98 32.14 5.33 24.86
N ILE A 99 31.18 6.15 25.29
CA ILE A 99 29.91 6.35 24.57
C ILE A 99 30.18 7.07 23.24
N ALA A 100 29.45 6.66 22.19
CA ALA A 100 29.54 7.21 20.83
C ALA A 100 30.89 6.96 20.13
N LYS A 101 31.63 5.94 20.58
CA LYS A 101 32.82 5.42 19.90
C LYS A 101 32.52 4.05 19.29
N SER A 102 32.85 3.86 18.01
CA SER A 102 32.66 2.59 17.30
C SER A 102 33.98 2.13 16.68
N GLY A 103 34.53 1.03 17.20
CA GLY A 103 35.68 0.36 16.59
C GLY A 103 35.39 -0.17 15.19
N THR A 104 34.13 -0.45 14.86
CA THR A 104 33.71 -0.82 13.49
C THR A 104 33.86 0.36 12.53
N ARG A 105 33.54 1.58 12.98
CA ARG A 105 33.74 2.78 12.17
C ARG A 105 35.21 3.10 11.94
N GLU A 106 36.06 2.91 12.97
CA GLU A 106 37.51 3.10 12.84
C GLU A 106 38.12 2.06 11.88
N PHE A 107 37.72 0.80 12.00
CA PHE A 107 38.12 -0.25 11.06
C PHE A 107 37.72 0.10 9.62
N PHE A 108 36.50 0.57 9.40
CA PHE A 108 36.03 0.97 8.07
C PHE A 108 36.86 2.11 7.45
N LYS A 109 37.29 3.10 8.25
CA LYS A 109 38.17 4.18 7.76
C LYS A 109 39.53 3.69 7.30
N ASN A 110 39.99 2.55 7.82
CA ASN A 110 41.27 1.94 7.47
C ASN A 110 41.18 1.05 6.21
N LEU A 111 39.97 0.77 5.70
CA LEU A 111 39.75 0.06 4.44
C LEU A 111 39.93 1.03 3.25
N SER A 112 40.57 0.58 2.17
CA SER A 112 40.77 1.39 0.95
C SER A 112 40.47 0.60 -0.33
N GLY A 113 40.00 1.30 -1.37
CA GLY A 113 39.72 0.72 -2.69
C GLY A 113 38.57 -0.29 -2.69
N ASP A 114 38.75 -1.41 -3.39
CA ASP A 114 37.74 -2.48 -3.53
C ASP A 114 37.38 -3.15 -2.20
N GLN A 115 38.28 -3.11 -1.20
CA GLN A 115 38.08 -3.68 0.13
C GLN A 115 36.94 -3.00 0.92
N ALA A 116 36.65 -1.73 0.64
CA ALA A 116 35.55 -1.01 1.28
C ALA A 116 34.18 -1.35 0.67
N LYS A 117 34.13 -1.77 -0.60
CA LYS A 117 32.89 -2.07 -1.34
C LYS A 117 32.28 -3.42 -0.96
N ASP A 118 33.11 -4.40 -0.59
CA ASP A 118 32.66 -5.75 -0.22
C ASP A 118 32.33 -5.89 1.29
N SER A 119 32.50 -4.83 2.07
CA SER A 119 32.29 -4.83 3.53
C SER A 119 30.81 -4.57 3.88
N ASN A 120 30.15 -5.54 4.53
CA ASN A 120 28.76 -5.44 5.00
C ASN A 120 28.62 -4.86 6.43
N LEU A 121 29.62 -4.16 6.94
CA LEU A 121 29.65 -3.69 8.34
C LEU A 121 28.48 -2.73 8.67
N ILE A 122 27.81 -2.95 9.81
CA ILE A 122 26.55 -2.31 10.20
C ILE A 122 26.76 -1.17 11.22
N GLY A 123 27.65 -1.36 12.20
CA GLY A 123 27.78 -0.51 13.40
C GLY A 123 28.54 0.80 13.20
N GLN A 124 27.84 1.94 13.11
CA GLN A 124 28.49 3.26 12.88
C GLN A 124 28.46 4.22 14.07
N PHE A 125 27.45 4.13 14.94
CA PHE A 125 27.17 5.15 15.96
C PHE A 125 27.89 4.96 17.30
N GLY A 126 28.24 3.72 17.67
CA GLY A 126 28.90 3.44 18.95
C GLY A 126 27.99 3.59 20.18
N VAL A 127 26.68 3.39 19.99
CA VAL A 127 25.66 3.50 21.06
C VAL A 127 24.75 2.28 21.18
N GLY A 128 24.71 1.42 20.16
CA GLY A 128 23.80 0.26 20.10
C GLY A 128 24.01 -0.74 21.24
N PHE A 129 25.25 -0.96 21.68
CA PHE A 129 25.56 -1.85 22.81
C PHE A 129 24.80 -1.47 24.10
N TYR A 130 24.68 -0.17 24.39
CA TYR A 130 24.02 0.30 25.62
C TYR A 130 22.49 0.13 25.59
N SER A 131 21.89 -0.20 24.45
CA SER A 131 20.48 -0.65 24.39
C SER A 131 20.24 -1.91 25.25
N SER A 132 21.30 -2.65 25.57
CA SER A 132 21.29 -3.78 26.52
C SER A 132 20.65 -3.43 27.87
N PHE A 133 20.87 -2.21 28.38
CA PHE A 133 20.37 -1.77 29.67
C PHE A 133 18.87 -1.43 29.70
N ILE A 134 18.21 -1.44 28.53
CA ILE A 134 16.74 -1.30 28.42
C ILE A 134 16.06 -2.48 29.11
N VAL A 135 16.57 -3.70 28.89
CA VAL A 135 16.01 -4.95 29.42
C VAL A 135 16.85 -5.55 30.54
N ALA A 136 18.14 -5.20 30.61
CA ALA A 136 19.07 -5.74 31.60
C ALA A 136 19.31 -4.77 32.76
N GLU A 137 19.35 -5.29 33.98
CA GLU A 137 19.86 -4.57 35.15
C GLU A 137 21.40 -4.55 35.19
N ARG A 138 22.02 -5.57 34.59
CA ARG A 138 23.46 -5.75 34.56
C ARG A 138 23.86 -6.46 33.28
N VAL A 139 25.00 -6.07 32.72
CA VAL A 139 25.56 -6.67 31.51
C VAL A 139 26.97 -7.15 31.80
N THR A 140 27.24 -8.40 31.48
CA THR A 140 28.58 -9.00 31.55
C THR A 140 29.06 -9.31 30.14
N VAL A 141 30.25 -8.83 29.78
CA VAL A 141 30.91 -9.15 28.51
C VAL A 141 32.16 -9.96 28.80
N LEU A 142 32.28 -11.12 28.17
CA LEU A 142 33.45 -11.98 28.24
C LEU A 142 34.04 -12.15 26.84
N THR A 143 35.20 -11.60 26.59
CA THR A 143 35.79 -11.52 25.24
C THR A 143 37.26 -11.88 25.21
N ARG A 144 37.73 -12.41 24.07
CA ARG A 144 39.17 -12.56 23.78
C ARG A 144 39.40 -12.29 22.30
N ARG A 145 40.39 -11.43 22.01
CA ARG A 145 40.80 -11.16 20.65
C ARG A 145 41.43 -12.38 19.98
N ALA A 146 41.11 -12.62 18.71
CA ALA A 146 41.79 -13.60 17.87
C ALA A 146 43.31 -13.30 17.81
N GLY A 147 44.14 -14.35 17.82
CA GLY A 147 45.60 -14.22 17.86
C GLY A 147 46.20 -13.97 19.25
N MET A 148 45.39 -13.85 20.30
CA MET A 148 45.85 -13.80 21.69
C MET A 148 45.62 -15.14 22.43
N THR A 149 46.44 -15.44 23.44
CA THR A 149 46.33 -16.64 24.28
C THR A 149 45.16 -16.53 25.28
N SER A 150 44.70 -17.66 25.83
CA SER A 150 43.49 -17.72 26.68
C SER A 150 43.56 -16.81 27.92
N GLU A 151 44.75 -16.64 28.49
CA GLU A 151 45.02 -15.78 29.65
C GLU A 151 44.77 -14.27 29.40
N HIS A 152 44.67 -13.87 28.13
CA HIS A 152 44.33 -12.50 27.72
C HIS A 152 42.82 -12.27 27.58
N GLY A 153 41.98 -13.23 28.00
CA GLY A 153 40.55 -13.01 28.09
C GLY A 153 40.21 -11.84 29.02
N VAL A 154 39.12 -11.14 28.70
CA VAL A 154 38.68 -9.94 29.41
C VAL A 154 37.24 -10.10 29.82
N ARG A 155 36.96 -9.89 31.11
CA ARG A 155 35.61 -9.73 31.65
C ARG A 155 35.36 -8.25 31.90
N TRP A 156 34.29 -7.74 31.30
CA TRP A 156 33.75 -6.41 31.54
C TRP A 156 32.37 -6.54 32.17
N GLU A 157 32.07 -5.72 33.17
CA GLU A 157 30.78 -5.74 33.85
C GLU A 157 30.31 -4.33 34.22
N SER A 158 29.01 -4.07 34.02
CA SER A 158 28.39 -2.79 34.38
C SER A 158 26.89 -2.97 34.63
N ASP A 159 26.32 -2.09 35.46
CA ASP A 159 24.90 -1.90 35.72
C ASP A 159 24.26 -0.75 34.91
N GLY A 160 25.06 -0.09 34.06
CA GLY A 160 24.64 1.04 33.25
C GLY A 160 24.51 2.36 34.01
N GLN A 161 24.98 2.46 35.27
CA GLN A 161 24.87 3.67 36.10
C GLN A 161 26.05 4.63 35.99
N GLY A 162 26.96 4.39 35.05
CA GLY A 162 28.10 5.27 34.72
C GLY A 162 29.47 4.70 35.04
N GLU A 163 29.54 3.52 35.65
CA GLU A 163 30.79 2.82 35.99
C GLU A 163 30.82 1.40 35.39
N TYR A 164 32.02 0.85 35.22
CA TYR A 164 32.23 -0.53 34.80
C TYR A 164 33.52 -1.10 35.39
N THR A 165 33.62 -2.42 35.47
CA THR A 165 34.83 -3.12 35.92
C THR A 165 35.51 -3.86 34.77
N LEU A 166 36.82 -4.08 34.89
CA LEU A 166 37.65 -4.81 33.93
C LEU A 166 38.58 -5.80 34.64
N GLU A 167 38.38 -7.09 34.37
CA GLU A 167 39.15 -8.19 34.93
C GLU A 167 39.80 -9.01 33.80
N SER A 168 41.06 -9.41 33.97
CA SER A 168 41.68 -10.38 33.07
C SER A 168 41.32 -11.78 33.54
N VAL A 169 40.86 -12.62 32.63
CA VAL A 169 40.31 -13.95 32.92
C VAL A 169 40.78 -14.94 31.87
N ASP A 170 40.85 -16.22 32.22
CA ASP A 170 41.10 -17.26 31.23
C ASP A 170 39.85 -17.48 30.37
N LYS A 171 39.97 -17.23 29.06
CA LYS A 171 38.94 -17.52 28.06
C LYS A 171 39.54 -18.39 26.94
N PRO A 172 39.30 -19.70 26.93
CA PRO A 172 39.86 -20.61 25.93
C PRO A 172 39.38 -20.39 24.49
N SER A 173 38.18 -19.83 24.30
CA SER A 173 37.62 -19.51 22.99
C SER A 173 37.79 -18.03 22.63
N ARG A 174 38.01 -17.75 21.34
CA ARG A 174 37.98 -16.37 20.81
C ARG A 174 36.56 -15.85 20.68
N GLY A 175 36.45 -14.56 20.40
CA GLY A 175 35.17 -13.88 20.17
C GLY A 175 34.61 -13.31 21.45
N THR A 176 33.30 -13.07 21.49
CA THR A 176 32.64 -12.34 22.56
C THR A 176 31.37 -13.03 23.03
N GLU A 177 31.15 -13.06 24.34
CA GLU A 177 29.90 -13.44 24.98
C GLU A 177 29.34 -12.23 25.72
N VAL A 178 28.13 -11.80 25.36
CA VAL A 178 27.40 -10.73 26.03
C VAL A 178 26.22 -11.36 26.78
N THR A 179 26.28 -11.33 28.11
CA THR A 179 25.24 -11.85 28.99
C THR A 179 24.45 -10.70 29.60
N LEU A 180 23.16 -10.67 29.29
CA LEU A 180 22.16 -9.75 29.81
C LEU A 180 21.51 -10.37 31.05
N HIS A 181 21.69 -9.76 32.23
CA HIS A 181 20.97 -10.12 33.45
C HIS A 181 19.68 -9.30 33.46
N LEU A 182 18.55 -9.96 33.21
CA LEU A 182 17.29 -9.27 32.92
C LEU A 182 16.67 -8.64 34.17
N ARG A 183 16.08 -7.46 33.99
CA ARG A 183 15.23 -6.81 34.99
C ARG A 183 14.00 -7.65 35.30
N GLU A 184 13.40 -7.41 36.47
CA GLU A 184 12.05 -7.93 36.76
C GLU A 184 11.04 -7.40 35.72
N GLY A 185 10.15 -8.29 35.26
CA GLY A 185 9.11 -7.96 34.27
C GLY A 185 9.48 -8.27 32.81
N GLU A 186 10.74 -8.61 32.51
CA GLU A 186 11.20 -8.93 31.15
C GLU A 186 11.18 -10.44 30.83
N ASP A 187 10.50 -11.25 31.64
CA ASP A 187 10.48 -12.72 31.56
C ASP A 187 9.97 -13.25 30.23
N SER A 188 9.21 -12.44 29.47
CA SER A 188 8.79 -12.79 28.11
C SER A 188 9.96 -13.06 27.15
N LEU A 189 11.15 -12.51 27.43
CA LEU A 189 12.37 -12.76 26.65
C LEU A 189 13.09 -14.05 27.08
N LEU A 190 12.67 -14.71 28.16
CA LEU A 190 13.17 -16.02 28.62
C LEU A 190 12.34 -17.17 28.01
N GLU A 191 11.82 -16.96 26.80
CA GLU A 191 11.05 -17.91 26.03
C GLU A 191 11.66 -18.04 24.63
N GLY A 192 12.07 -19.24 24.25
CA GLY A 192 12.74 -19.42 22.99
C GLY A 192 11.88 -19.13 21.76
N PHE A 193 10.56 -19.33 21.81
CA PHE A 193 9.66 -18.93 20.72
C PHE A 193 9.70 -17.41 20.50
N ARG A 194 9.71 -16.62 21.58
CA ARG A 194 9.78 -15.16 21.53
C ARG A 194 11.11 -14.70 20.93
N LEU A 195 12.22 -15.26 21.39
CA LEU A 195 13.56 -14.96 20.87
C LEU A 195 13.67 -15.31 19.38
N ARG A 196 13.20 -16.49 18.95
CA ARG A 196 13.17 -16.88 17.53
C ARG A 196 12.36 -15.91 16.68
N THR A 197 11.21 -15.45 17.19
CA THR A 197 10.37 -14.47 16.51
C THR A 197 11.10 -13.13 16.32
N ILE A 198 11.79 -12.65 17.37
CA ILE A 198 12.58 -11.41 17.29
C ILE A 198 13.74 -11.56 16.31
N LEU A 199 14.49 -12.67 16.37
CA LEU A 199 15.62 -12.93 15.48
C LEU A 199 15.18 -13.05 14.01
N ARG A 200 14.07 -13.74 13.72
CA ARG A 200 13.50 -13.81 12.36
C ARG A 200 12.95 -12.46 11.88
N LYS A 201 12.49 -11.60 12.78
CA LYS A 201 12.02 -10.26 12.40
C LYS A 201 13.17 -9.34 12.01
N TYR A 202 14.25 -9.33 12.78
CA TYR A 202 15.32 -8.32 12.64
C TYR A 202 16.60 -8.81 11.95
N SER A 203 16.86 -10.12 11.96
CA SER A 203 18.17 -10.70 11.69
C SER A 203 18.13 -11.89 10.72
N ASP A 204 17.01 -12.12 10.03
CA ASP A 204 16.82 -13.30 9.16
C ASP A 204 17.78 -13.36 7.97
N HIS A 205 18.26 -12.19 7.51
CA HIS A 205 19.14 -12.04 6.35
C HIS A 205 20.58 -11.68 6.73
N ILE A 206 20.94 -11.78 8.02
CA ILE A 206 22.34 -11.72 8.43
C ILE A 206 23.09 -12.92 7.85
N THR A 207 24.28 -12.65 7.30
CA THR A 207 25.06 -13.63 6.53
C THR A 207 25.54 -14.81 7.37
N HIS A 208 25.82 -14.59 8.64
CA HIS A 208 26.30 -15.62 9.56
C HIS A 208 25.14 -16.43 10.16
N PRO A 209 25.26 -17.75 10.32
CA PRO A 209 24.25 -18.56 11.00
C PRO A 209 24.01 -18.08 12.43
N ILE A 210 22.73 -17.90 12.78
CA ILE A 210 22.27 -17.60 14.13
C ILE A 210 21.69 -18.89 14.69
N LEU A 211 22.39 -19.46 15.67
CA LEU A 211 22.05 -20.75 16.27
C LEU A 211 21.36 -20.57 17.62
N MET A 212 20.34 -21.38 17.87
CA MET A 212 19.71 -21.56 19.18
C MET A 212 19.61 -23.05 19.50
N LYS A 213 19.48 -23.41 20.78
CA LYS A 213 19.14 -24.79 21.14
C LYS A 213 17.75 -25.14 20.63
N LYS A 214 17.64 -26.24 19.88
CA LYS A 214 16.35 -26.77 19.42
C LYS A 214 15.48 -27.09 20.62
N GLU A 215 14.19 -26.80 20.54
CA GLU A 215 13.25 -27.02 21.63
C GLU A 215 12.26 -28.13 21.31
N GLU A 216 11.94 -28.96 22.29
CA GLU A 216 10.92 -30.01 22.20
C GLU A 216 9.91 -29.90 23.34
N TRP A 217 8.67 -30.29 23.07
CA TRP A 217 7.60 -30.24 24.06
C TRP A 217 7.82 -31.29 25.15
N ASP A 218 8.04 -30.84 26.38
CA ASP A 218 8.09 -31.67 27.55
C ASP A 218 6.69 -31.76 28.18
N LYS A 219 6.16 -32.99 28.25
CA LYS A 219 4.82 -33.26 28.80
C LYS A 219 4.76 -33.04 30.31
N ASP A 220 5.84 -33.30 31.03
CA ASP A 220 5.90 -33.21 32.49
C ASP A 220 6.07 -31.76 32.95
N ALA A 221 6.85 -30.97 32.21
CA ALA A 221 7.03 -29.54 32.45
C ALA A 221 5.95 -28.66 31.79
N SER A 222 5.06 -29.25 30.96
CA SER A 222 4.02 -28.56 30.17
C SER A 222 4.56 -27.34 29.40
N ARG A 223 5.76 -27.47 28.84
CA ARG A 223 6.46 -26.40 28.12
C ARG A 223 7.51 -26.96 27.18
N ASN A 224 7.96 -26.13 26.26
CA ASN A 224 9.13 -26.42 25.43
C ASN A 224 10.42 -26.33 26.25
N VAL A 225 11.27 -27.35 26.16
CA VAL A 225 12.58 -27.40 26.82
C VAL A 225 13.70 -27.49 25.79
N PRO A 226 14.83 -26.80 26.01
CA PRO A 226 15.98 -26.89 25.12
C PRO A 226 16.58 -28.30 25.12
N THR A 227 16.87 -28.80 23.93
CA THR A 227 17.59 -30.06 23.70
C THR A 227 19.11 -29.82 23.65
N SER A 228 19.89 -30.88 23.42
CA SER A 228 21.34 -30.77 23.21
C SER A 228 21.70 -30.30 21.81
N GLU A 229 20.80 -30.41 20.83
CA GLU A 229 21.02 -30.05 19.43
C GLU A 229 20.84 -28.55 19.19
N ASP A 230 21.63 -27.99 18.27
CA ASP A 230 21.46 -26.63 17.80
C ASP A 230 20.59 -26.61 16.54
N GLU A 231 19.78 -25.57 16.38
CA GLU A 231 19.09 -25.24 15.15
C GLU A 231 19.48 -23.85 14.66
N GLN A 232 19.52 -23.66 13.34
CA GLN A 232 19.69 -22.34 12.73
C GLN A 232 18.33 -21.64 12.67
N VAL A 233 18.28 -20.42 13.22
CA VAL A 233 17.04 -19.63 13.33
C VAL A 233 16.80 -18.75 12.12
N ASN A 234 17.87 -18.19 11.53
CA ASN A 234 17.81 -17.33 10.35
C ASN A 234 17.96 -18.15 9.06
N GLN A 235 17.34 -17.69 7.97
CA GLN A 235 17.52 -18.31 6.66
C GLN A 235 18.90 -18.01 6.02
N ALA A 236 19.56 -16.92 6.44
CA ALA A 236 20.86 -16.47 5.93
C ALA A 236 20.90 -16.24 4.40
N SER A 237 19.74 -16.09 3.75
CA SER A 237 19.63 -15.86 2.31
C SER A 237 19.09 -14.45 2.03
N ALA A 238 19.98 -13.48 1.81
CA ALA A 238 19.61 -12.24 1.16
C ALA A 238 19.46 -12.51 -0.35
N LEU A 239 18.32 -13.06 -0.78
CA LEU A 239 18.10 -13.45 -2.17
C LEU A 239 18.39 -12.29 -3.13
N TRP A 240 17.92 -11.09 -2.77
CA TRP A 240 18.11 -9.86 -3.54
C TRP A 240 19.58 -9.46 -3.69
N ALA A 241 20.49 -9.90 -2.80
CA ALA A 241 21.91 -9.57 -2.90
C ALA A 241 22.65 -10.46 -3.91
N ARG A 242 22.05 -11.54 -4.38
CA ARG A 242 22.66 -12.46 -5.36
C ARG A 242 22.50 -11.92 -6.79
N PRO A 243 23.46 -12.19 -7.70
CA PRO A 243 23.29 -11.90 -9.12
C PRO A 243 22.04 -12.58 -9.67
N LYS A 244 21.27 -11.85 -10.49
CA LYS A 244 20.02 -12.37 -11.09
C LYS A 244 20.20 -13.65 -11.88
N SER A 245 21.36 -13.82 -12.51
CA SER A 245 21.72 -15.01 -13.30
C SER A 245 21.76 -16.29 -12.47
N ASP A 246 21.92 -16.16 -11.15
CA ASP A 246 22.16 -17.27 -10.25
C ASP A 246 20.90 -17.62 -9.45
N ILE A 247 19.77 -16.95 -9.71
CA ILE A 247 18.52 -17.10 -8.97
C ILE A 247 17.48 -17.75 -9.89
N THR A 248 16.90 -18.86 -9.45
CA THR A 248 15.81 -19.51 -10.20
C THR A 248 14.45 -18.92 -9.85
N ASP A 249 13.46 -19.13 -10.71
CA ASP A 249 12.09 -18.67 -10.49
C ASP A 249 11.48 -19.28 -9.21
N GLU A 250 11.78 -20.53 -8.89
CA GLU A 250 11.37 -21.17 -7.63
C GLU A 250 11.94 -20.44 -6.42
N GLN A 251 13.19 -19.98 -6.49
CA GLN A 251 13.80 -19.22 -5.40
C GLN A 251 13.14 -17.84 -5.21
N TYR A 252 12.73 -17.18 -6.29
CA TYR A 252 11.91 -15.95 -6.18
C TYR A 252 10.54 -16.23 -5.56
N ASN A 253 9.87 -17.30 -5.98
CA ASN A 253 8.56 -17.68 -5.47
C ASN A 253 8.59 -18.01 -3.97
N GLU A 254 9.56 -18.84 -3.54
CA GLU A 254 9.71 -19.18 -2.12
C GLU A 254 10.07 -17.97 -1.27
N PHE A 255 10.92 -17.08 -1.78
CA PHE A 255 11.23 -15.84 -1.10
C PHE A 255 10.01 -14.92 -0.98
N TYR A 256 9.19 -14.81 -2.02
CA TYR A 256 7.92 -14.06 -1.95
C TYR A 256 7.00 -14.61 -0.86
N LYS A 257 6.76 -15.92 -0.84
CA LYS A 257 5.90 -16.57 0.17
C LYS A 257 6.36 -16.26 1.58
N HIS A 258 7.67 -16.30 1.82
CA HIS A 258 8.27 -15.95 3.10
C HIS A 258 8.09 -14.47 3.48
N VAL A 259 8.39 -13.55 2.56
CA VAL A 259 8.35 -12.10 2.84
C VAL A 259 6.93 -11.56 2.94
N ALA A 260 6.01 -12.04 2.09
CA ALA A 260 4.62 -11.62 2.02
C ALA A 260 3.70 -12.37 3.00
N HIS A 261 4.20 -13.45 3.63
CA HIS A 261 3.39 -14.41 4.40
C HIS A 261 2.23 -14.98 3.57
N ASP A 262 2.51 -15.26 2.30
CA ASP A 262 1.58 -15.82 1.34
C ASP A 262 1.93 -17.28 1.08
N HIS A 263 0.95 -18.09 0.71
CA HIS A 263 1.12 -19.49 0.36
C HIS A 263 1.22 -19.70 -1.15
N GLU A 264 0.67 -18.77 -1.93
CA GLU A 264 0.72 -18.81 -3.38
C GLU A 264 1.92 -18.05 -3.95
N PRO A 265 2.40 -18.39 -5.16
CA PRO A 265 3.43 -17.62 -5.83
C PRO A 265 2.91 -16.24 -6.30
N PRO A 266 3.80 -15.26 -6.50
CA PRO A 266 3.43 -13.96 -7.06
C PRO A 266 3.10 -14.08 -8.56
N LEU A 267 2.35 -13.11 -9.10
CA LEU A 267 2.08 -13.05 -10.56
C LEU A 267 3.32 -12.65 -11.36
N ALA A 268 4.09 -11.74 -10.79
CA ALA A 268 5.29 -11.17 -11.40
C ALA A 268 6.19 -10.52 -10.33
N TRP A 269 7.46 -10.29 -10.71
CA TRP A 269 8.43 -9.60 -9.88
C TRP A 269 9.36 -8.71 -10.70
N SER A 270 9.93 -7.70 -10.04
CA SER A 270 10.98 -6.85 -10.56
C SER A 270 12.15 -6.86 -9.59
N HIS A 271 13.26 -7.46 -10.01
CA HIS A 271 14.54 -7.39 -9.31
C HIS A 271 15.41 -6.34 -10.01
N SER A 272 16.00 -5.38 -9.30
CA SER A 272 17.01 -4.49 -9.88
C SER A 272 17.98 -3.93 -8.84
N LYS A 273 19.25 -3.83 -9.22
CA LYS A 273 20.26 -3.05 -8.50
C LYS A 273 20.36 -1.67 -9.12
N VAL A 274 20.31 -0.63 -8.29
CA VAL A 274 20.47 0.77 -8.68
C VAL A 274 21.84 1.22 -8.18
N GLU A 275 22.64 1.77 -9.09
CA GLU A 275 24.01 2.25 -8.82
C GLU A 275 24.11 3.73 -9.22
N GLY A 276 25.01 4.48 -8.59
CA GLY A 276 25.25 5.90 -8.90
C GLY A 276 25.20 6.78 -7.66
N ARG A 277 24.37 7.84 -7.67
CA ARG A 277 24.24 8.77 -6.53
C ARG A 277 23.71 8.08 -5.26
N GLN A 278 22.94 7.01 -5.43
CA GLN A 278 22.43 6.16 -4.36
C GLN A 278 22.65 4.72 -4.79
N GLU A 279 23.12 3.88 -3.88
CA GLU A 279 23.28 2.44 -4.12
C GLU A 279 22.30 1.65 -3.26
N TYR A 280 21.40 0.94 -3.94
CA TYR A 280 20.44 0.05 -3.30
C TYR A 280 19.99 -1.04 -4.26
N THR A 281 19.50 -2.14 -3.70
CA THR A 281 18.87 -3.22 -4.44
C THR A 281 17.40 -3.28 -4.08
N GLN A 282 16.54 -3.52 -5.06
CA GLN A 282 15.11 -3.68 -4.86
C GLN A 282 14.63 -4.97 -5.50
N LEU A 283 13.72 -5.65 -4.81
CA LEU A 283 13.03 -6.83 -5.29
C LEU A 283 11.56 -6.69 -4.92
N LEU A 284 10.75 -6.37 -5.92
CA LEU A 284 9.34 -6.00 -5.78
C LEU A 284 8.46 -7.06 -6.44
N TYR A 285 7.32 -7.37 -5.84
CA TYR A 285 6.39 -8.42 -6.24
C TYR A 285 4.98 -7.89 -6.42
N ILE A 286 4.27 -8.49 -7.38
CA ILE A 286 2.84 -8.32 -7.59
C ILE A 286 2.14 -9.59 -7.10
N PRO A 287 1.39 -9.54 -5.98
CA PRO A 287 0.64 -10.69 -5.47
C PRO A 287 -0.39 -11.22 -6.47
N ALA A 288 -0.76 -12.50 -6.34
CA ALA A 288 -1.86 -13.09 -7.10
C ALA A 288 -3.24 -12.73 -6.54
N HIS A 289 -3.32 -12.43 -5.24
CA HIS A 289 -4.56 -12.11 -4.55
C HIS A 289 -4.42 -10.87 -3.68
N ALA A 290 -5.53 -10.14 -3.55
CA ALA A 290 -5.62 -9.04 -2.60
C ALA A 290 -5.47 -9.57 -1.16
N PRO A 291 -4.53 -9.04 -0.36
CA PRO A 291 -4.41 -9.40 1.04
C PRO A 291 -5.64 -8.91 1.81
N PHE A 292 -6.07 -9.66 2.83
CA PHE A 292 -7.32 -9.39 3.55
C PHE A 292 -7.47 -7.94 4.05
N GLY A 293 -6.40 -7.30 4.51
CA GLY A 293 -6.45 -5.91 4.95
C GLY A 293 -5.95 -4.88 3.94
N LEU A 294 -6.02 -5.17 2.62
CA LEU A 294 -5.75 -4.17 1.57
C LEU A 294 -6.59 -2.88 1.73
N TRP A 295 -7.77 -3.00 2.34
CA TRP A 295 -8.72 -1.92 2.55
C TRP A 295 -8.67 -1.31 3.97
N ASP A 296 -7.82 -1.87 4.84
CA ASP A 296 -7.61 -1.34 6.18
C ASP A 296 -6.54 -0.24 6.13
N ARG A 297 -6.89 0.96 6.59
CA ARG A 297 -5.99 2.12 6.56
C ARG A 297 -4.87 2.02 7.60
N ASP A 298 -5.09 1.27 8.68
CA ASP A 298 -4.16 1.20 9.81
C ASP A 298 -3.17 0.03 9.70
N GLN A 299 -3.34 -0.87 8.71
CA GLN A 299 -2.45 -2.00 8.51
C GLN A 299 -1.17 -1.63 7.77
N ARG A 300 -0.03 -1.89 8.43
CA ARG A 300 1.31 -1.74 7.86
C ARG A 300 1.68 -2.97 7.04
N HIS A 301 1.41 -2.92 5.74
CA HIS A 301 1.83 -3.94 4.79
C HIS A 301 2.44 -3.34 3.54
N GLY A 302 3.56 -3.87 3.07
CA GLY A 302 4.13 -3.47 1.79
C GLY A 302 5.58 -3.87 1.61
N VAL A 303 6.40 -2.91 1.21
CA VAL A 303 7.82 -3.11 0.93
C VAL A 303 8.63 -2.94 2.22
N LYS A 304 9.44 -3.95 2.53
CA LYS A 304 10.32 -3.95 3.70
C LYS A 304 11.59 -3.18 3.39
N LEU A 305 11.98 -2.25 4.26
CA LEU A 305 13.23 -1.53 4.15
C LEU A 305 14.33 -2.22 4.95
N TYR A 306 15.44 -2.48 4.27
CA TYR A 306 16.69 -2.94 4.84
C TYR A 306 17.77 -1.89 4.61
N VAL A 307 18.70 -1.82 5.56
CA VAL A 307 19.96 -1.11 5.36
C VAL A 307 21.08 -2.07 5.70
N ARG A 308 21.90 -2.39 4.70
CA ARG A 308 22.97 -3.39 4.80
C ARG A 308 22.43 -4.72 5.34
N ARG A 309 21.30 -5.18 4.77
CA ARG A 309 20.60 -6.43 5.14
C ARG A 309 20.00 -6.48 6.55
N VAL A 310 20.07 -5.39 7.31
CA VAL A 310 19.39 -5.27 8.61
C VAL A 310 18.02 -4.67 8.40
N PHE A 311 16.99 -5.35 8.92
CA PHE A 311 15.63 -4.87 8.85
C PHE A 311 15.47 -3.58 9.64
N ILE A 312 14.90 -2.57 8.99
CA ILE A 312 14.60 -1.27 9.61
C ILE A 312 13.11 -1.18 9.91
N MET A 313 12.25 -1.36 8.90
CA MET A 313 10.81 -1.22 9.03
C MET A 313 10.03 -1.83 7.86
N ASP A 314 8.77 -2.18 8.14
CA ASP A 314 7.73 -2.41 7.13
C ASP A 314 7.09 -1.06 6.79
N ASP A 315 7.48 -0.45 5.68
CA ASP A 315 7.09 0.94 5.39
C ASP A 315 6.66 1.15 3.95
N ALA A 316 5.42 0.76 3.71
CA ALA A 316 4.76 0.94 2.43
C ALA A 316 4.52 2.42 2.11
N GLU A 317 4.24 3.28 3.10
CA GLU A 317 3.79 4.65 2.86
C GLU A 317 4.92 5.55 2.33
N HIS A 318 6.13 5.38 2.88
CA HIS A 318 7.28 6.17 2.46
C HIS A 318 7.98 5.60 1.22
N LEU A 319 7.85 4.29 0.94
CA LEU A 319 8.48 3.65 -0.23
C LEU A 319 7.53 3.42 -1.42
N MET A 320 6.22 3.43 -1.18
CA MET A 320 5.19 3.27 -2.19
C MET A 320 4.05 4.27 -1.96
N PRO A 321 3.34 4.70 -3.01
CA PRO A 321 2.12 5.46 -2.87
C PRO A 321 0.94 4.54 -2.48
N SER A 322 -0.12 5.13 -1.94
CA SER A 322 -1.38 4.48 -1.56
C SER A 322 -1.93 3.58 -2.66
N TYR A 323 -1.92 4.03 -3.92
CA TYR A 323 -2.43 3.28 -5.06
C TYR A 323 -1.56 2.07 -5.48
N LEU A 324 -0.39 1.86 -4.84
CA LEU A 324 0.48 0.67 -5.00
C LEU A 324 0.70 -0.09 -3.69
N ARG A 325 -0.13 0.13 -2.66
CA ARG A 325 -0.03 -0.53 -1.34
C ARG A 325 -0.11 -2.07 -1.38
N PHE A 326 -0.57 -2.65 -2.48
CA PHE A 326 -0.59 -4.10 -2.68
C PHE A 326 0.80 -4.68 -3.01
N VAL A 327 1.75 -3.86 -3.45
CA VAL A 327 3.11 -4.34 -3.79
C VAL A 327 3.79 -4.89 -2.54
N ARG A 328 4.50 -6.01 -2.70
CA ARG A 328 5.31 -6.64 -1.66
C ARG A 328 6.76 -6.67 -2.07
N GLY A 329 7.66 -6.88 -1.11
CA GLY A 329 9.07 -7.12 -1.41
C GLY A 329 10.01 -6.37 -0.49
N VAL A 330 11.21 -6.11 -0.98
CA VAL A 330 12.31 -5.55 -0.19
C VAL A 330 13.05 -4.47 -0.96
N VAL A 331 13.51 -3.46 -0.22
CA VAL A 331 14.50 -2.48 -0.67
C VAL A 331 15.65 -2.53 0.33
N ASP A 332 16.86 -2.79 -0.13
CA ASP A 332 18.07 -2.84 0.70
C ASP A 332 19.07 -1.79 0.23
N SER A 333 19.32 -0.78 1.08
CA SER A 333 20.22 0.33 0.78
C SER A 333 21.53 0.23 1.52
N ASN A 334 22.62 0.64 0.88
CA ASN A 334 23.94 0.68 1.51
C ASN A 334 24.23 2.01 2.24
N ASP A 335 23.52 3.08 1.85
CA ASP A 335 23.88 4.48 2.12
C ASP A 335 22.72 5.34 2.66
N LEU A 336 21.67 4.72 3.20
CA LEU A 336 20.61 5.49 3.86
C LEU A 336 21.09 6.07 5.21
N PRO A 337 20.94 7.39 5.43
CA PRO A 337 21.26 7.99 6.72
C PRO A 337 20.22 7.54 7.75
N LEU A 338 20.60 6.59 8.58
CA LEU A 338 19.75 6.12 9.67
C LEU A 338 19.75 7.14 10.82
N ASN A 339 18.59 7.29 11.46
CA ASN A 339 18.54 7.95 12.76
C ASN A 339 19.17 7.03 13.84
N VAL A 340 19.41 7.57 15.03
CA VAL A 340 20.10 6.84 16.10
C VAL A 340 19.31 5.61 16.57
N SER A 341 17.97 5.66 16.56
CA SER A 341 17.14 4.50 16.92
C SER A 341 17.11 3.41 15.84
N ARG A 342 17.41 3.78 14.60
CA ARG A 342 17.22 2.97 13.38
C ARG A 342 15.79 2.42 13.29
N GLU A 343 14.80 3.17 13.78
CA GLU A 343 13.37 2.79 13.77
C GLU A 343 12.49 3.75 12.99
N LEU A 344 12.96 4.97 12.72
CA LEU A 344 12.20 5.98 11.98
C LEU A 344 13.06 6.52 10.84
N LEU A 345 12.49 6.58 9.65
CA LEU A 345 13.11 7.26 8.53
C LEU A 345 12.95 8.76 8.76
N GLN A 346 14.06 9.49 8.66
CA GLN A 346 13.95 10.92 8.49
C GLN A 346 13.47 11.18 7.07
N GLU A 347 12.44 12.02 6.92
CA GLU A 347 12.02 12.50 5.61
C GLU A 347 13.24 13.08 4.89
N SER A 348 13.58 12.47 3.77
CA SER A 348 14.77 12.83 3.01
C SER A 348 14.49 12.70 1.53
N LYS A 349 15.13 13.57 0.74
CA LYS A 349 15.10 13.51 -0.72
C LYS A 349 15.59 12.17 -1.27
N ILE A 350 16.35 11.41 -0.46
CA ILE A 350 16.81 10.07 -0.82
C ILE A 350 15.62 9.11 -0.86
N ILE A 351 14.77 9.11 0.17
CA ILE A 351 13.59 8.24 0.24
C ILE A 351 12.59 8.57 -0.87
N GLU A 352 12.36 9.86 -1.15
CA GLU A 352 11.52 10.26 -2.29
C GLU A 352 12.06 9.75 -3.64
N GLY A 353 13.38 9.79 -3.83
CA GLY A 353 14.04 9.27 -5.03
C GLY A 353 13.92 7.74 -5.16
N ILE A 354 14.06 7.02 -4.04
CA ILE A 354 13.83 5.57 -3.98
C ILE A 354 12.37 5.27 -4.31
N LYS A 355 11.41 5.94 -3.66
CA LYS A 355 9.97 5.80 -3.93
C LYS A 355 9.64 6.02 -5.41
N SER A 356 10.12 7.11 -6.00
CA SER A 356 9.90 7.40 -7.43
C SER A 356 10.44 6.28 -8.34
N THR A 357 11.60 5.72 -8.01
CA THR A 357 12.20 4.62 -8.79
C THR A 357 11.41 3.31 -8.62
N CYS A 358 11.00 2.99 -7.40
CA CYS A 358 10.13 1.87 -7.07
C CYS A 358 8.80 1.94 -7.85
N VAL A 359 8.11 3.10 -7.79
CA VAL A 359 6.89 3.37 -8.55
C VAL A 359 7.12 3.17 -10.04
N LYS A 360 8.18 3.75 -10.59
CA LYS A 360 8.50 3.61 -12.01
C LYS A 360 8.67 2.14 -12.41
N LYS A 361 9.34 1.34 -11.57
CA LYS A 361 9.60 -0.09 -11.82
C LYS A 361 8.33 -0.93 -11.73
N VAL A 362 7.46 -0.66 -10.76
CA VAL A 362 6.16 -1.32 -10.64
C VAL A 362 5.27 -0.99 -11.84
N LEU A 363 5.13 0.29 -12.19
CA LEU A 363 4.31 0.69 -13.34
C LEU A 363 4.84 0.08 -14.65
N THR A 364 6.16 0.00 -14.83
CA THR A 364 6.76 -0.64 -16.01
C THR A 364 6.43 -2.14 -16.04
N LEU A 365 6.51 -2.82 -14.90
CA LEU A 365 6.14 -4.23 -14.80
C LEU A 365 4.65 -4.45 -15.13
N LEU A 366 3.76 -3.56 -14.65
CA LEU A 366 2.34 -3.61 -14.97
C LEU A 366 2.06 -3.36 -16.45
N GLU A 367 2.79 -2.42 -17.08
CA GLU A 367 2.72 -2.15 -18.52
C GLU A 367 3.16 -3.38 -19.34
N GLU A 368 4.29 -4.00 -19.00
CA GLU A 368 4.78 -5.22 -19.63
C GLU A 368 3.79 -6.39 -19.49
N MET A 369 3.15 -6.53 -18.31
CA MET A 369 2.11 -7.53 -18.08
C MET A 369 0.85 -7.23 -18.92
N ALA A 370 0.44 -5.98 -19.01
CA ALA A 370 -0.71 -5.55 -19.79
C ALA A 370 -0.54 -5.82 -21.29
N GLU A 371 0.68 -5.68 -21.82
CA GLU A 371 1.00 -5.89 -23.24
C GLU A 371 1.26 -7.36 -23.57
N GLY A 372 2.05 -8.06 -22.75
CA GLY A 372 2.56 -9.41 -23.05
C GLY A 372 1.91 -10.57 -22.30
N GLN A 373 1.20 -10.32 -21.19
CA GLN A 373 0.68 -11.36 -20.28
C GLN A 373 -0.79 -11.06 -19.87
N LYS A 374 -1.68 -10.89 -20.86
CA LYS A 374 -3.07 -10.43 -20.68
C LYS A 374 -3.84 -11.20 -19.61
N GLU A 375 -3.69 -12.52 -19.53
CA GLU A 375 -4.37 -13.37 -18.54
C GLU A 375 -3.95 -13.02 -17.11
N LYS A 376 -2.65 -12.85 -16.86
CA LYS A 376 -2.15 -12.41 -15.55
C LYS A 376 -2.57 -10.97 -15.25
N TYR A 377 -2.55 -10.09 -16.25
CA TYR A 377 -2.99 -8.72 -16.06
C TYR A 377 -4.48 -8.62 -15.72
N ALA A 378 -5.31 -9.50 -16.27
CA ALA A 378 -6.73 -9.58 -15.88
C ALA A 378 -6.90 -9.94 -14.40
N ILE A 379 -6.04 -10.81 -13.85
CA ILE A 379 -6.00 -11.11 -12.41
C ILE A 379 -5.59 -9.85 -11.62
N VAL A 380 -4.51 -9.17 -12.04
CA VAL A 380 -4.09 -7.90 -11.42
C VAL A 380 -5.23 -6.89 -11.40
N TRP A 381 -5.93 -6.72 -12.52
CA TRP A 381 -7.02 -5.76 -12.62
C TRP A 381 -8.20 -6.14 -11.71
N LYS A 382 -8.56 -7.42 -11.67
CA LYS A 382 -9.63 -7.92 -10.81
C LYS A 382 -9.35 -7.69 -9.32
N GLU A 383 -8.12 -7.95 -8.88
CA GLU A 383 -7.73 -7.86 -7.48
C GLU A 383 -7.39 -6.42 -7.05
N PHE A 384 -6.72 -5.66 -7.92
CA PHE A 384 -6.09 -4.38 -7.56
C PHE A 384 -6.57 -3.19 -8.40
N GLY A 385 -7.42 -3.37 -9.41
CA GLY A 385 -7.87 -2.30 -10.31
C GLY A 385 -8.54 -1.15 -9.57
N ARG A 386 -9.35 -1.46 -8.55
CA ARG A 386 -9.96 -0.45 -7.65
C ARG A 386 -8.92 0.40 -6.94
N VAL A 387 -7.82 -0.19 -6.50
CA VAL A 387 -6.71 0.52 -5.83
C VAL A 387 -5.92 1.35 -6.83
N LEU A 388 -5.64 0.81 -8.02
CA LEU A 388 -4.93 1.52 -9.08
C LEU A 388 -5.69 2.78 -9.55
N LYS A 389 -7.02 2.74 -9.58
CA LYS A 389 -7.88 3.89 -9.92
C LYS A 389 -7.66 5.10 -8.99
N GLU A 390 -7.29 4.87 -7.72
CA GLU A 390 -6.99 5.94 -6.75
C GLU A 390 -5.78 6.78 -7.17
N GLY A 391 -4.85 6.21 -7.96
CA GLY A 391 -3.62 6.89 -8.37
C GLY A 391 -3.83 8.05 -9.36
N LEU A 392 -4.95 8.08 -10.10
CA LEU A 392 -5.20 9.10 -11.14
C LEU A 392 -5.29 10.52 -10.57
N PRO A 393 -6.08 10.78 -9.51
CA PRO A 393 -6.09 12.08 -8.84
C PRO A 393 -4.92 12.32 -7.87
N GLU A 394 -4.18 11.29 -7.46
CA GLU A 394 -3.09 11.41 -6.48
C GLU A 394 -1.70 11.64 -7.11
N ASP A 395 -1.39 10.98 -8.24
CA ASP A 395 -0.08 10.97 -8.87
C ASP A 395 -0.11 11.55 -10.29
N PHE A 396 -0.12 12.88 -10.35
CA PHE A 396 -0.09 13.62 -11.60
C PHE A 396 1.11 13.30 -12.49
N ALA A 397 2.26 12.93 -11.91
CA ALA A 397 3.48 12.64 -12.66
C ALA A 397 3.39 11.32 -13.44
N ASN A 398 2.59 10.36 -12.95
CA ASN A 398 2.37 9.07 -13.60
C ASN A 398 0.96 8.89 -14.19
N ARG A 399 0.13 9.94 -14.18
CA ARG A 399 -1.27 9.89 -14.61
C ARG A 399 -1.48 9.24 -15.98
N ASP A 400 -0.68 9.62 -16.97
CA ASP A 400 -0.81 9.09 -18.34
C ASP A 400 -0.46 7.60 -18.42
N ARG A 401 0.49 7.15 -17.61
CA ARG A 401 0.87 5.72 -17.50
C ARG A 401 -0.24 4.93 -16.82
N LEU A 402 -0.77 5.46 -15.73
CA LEU A 402 -1.90 4.88 -15.01
C LEU A 402 -3.14 4.76 -15.91
N ALA A 403 -3.44 5.79 -16.70
CA ALA A 403 -4.59 5.78 -17.62
C ALA A 403 -4.51 4.63 -18.64
N LYS A 404 -3.31 4.28 -19.13
CA LYS A 404 -3.10 3.15 -20.05
C LYS A 404 -3.31 1.78 -19.39
N LEU A 405 -3.11 1.71 -18.08
CA LEU A 405 -3.31 0.49 -17.28
C LEU A 405 -4.79 0.24 -16.95
N LEU A 406 -5.66 1.25 -17.04
CA LEU A 406 -7.08 1.08 -16.73
C LEU A 406 -7.77 0.06 -17.65
N ARG A 407 -8.71 -0.70 -17.09
CA ARG A 407 -9.62 -1.57 -17.84
C ARG A 407 -11.07 -1.28 -17.45
N PHE A 408 -11.97 -1.41 -18.41
CA PHE A 408 -13.37 -1.04 -18.27
C PHE A 408 -14.27 -2.11 -18.86
N ALA A 409 -15.47 -2.22 -18.29
CA ALA A 409 -16.60 -2.83 -18.98
C ALA A 409 -17.16 -1.78 -19.94
N THR A 410 -17.63 -2.18 -21.12
CA THR A 410 -18.14 -1.25 -22.12
C THR A 410 -19.37 -1.84 -22.80
N THR A 411 -20.11 -1.00 -23.52
CA THR A 411 -21.28 -1.43 -24.31
C THR A 411 -20.94 -2.29 -25.53
N SER A 412 -19.66 -2.43 -25.90
CA SER A 412 -19.24 -3.26 -27.04
C SER A 412 -19.07 -4.74 -26.69
N HIS A 413 -19.09 -5.08 -25.40
CA HIS A 413 -18.97 -6.44 -24.89
C HIS A 413 -20.22 -6.84 -24.09
N ASP A 414 -20.69 -8.08 -24.30
CA ASP A 414 -21.90 -8.58 -23.62
C ASP A 414 -21.65 -9.02 -22.17
N ASN A 415 -20.38 -9.19 -21.76
CA ASN A 415 -20.04 -9.59 -20.38
C ASN A 415 -19.88 -8.40 -19.44
N ASP A 416 -19.80 -8.67 -18.13
CA ASP A 416 -19.63 -7.67 -17.07
C ASP A 416 -18.15 -7.44 -16.73
N GLU A 417 -17.24 -8.07 -17.46
CA GLU A 417 -15.81 -8.06 -17.14
C GLU A 417 -15.15 -6.76 -17.60
N GLN A 418 -14.33 -6.18 -16.73
CA GLN A 418 -13.55 -4.99 -17.05
C GLN A 418 -12.27 -5.38 -17.79
N VAL A 419 -12.35 -5.53 -19.11
CA VAL A 419 -11.24 -6.01 -19.96
C VAL A 419 -10.78 -5.02 -21.03
N VAL A 420 -11.55 -3.95 -21.28
CA VAL A 420 -11.27 -2.99 -22.35
C VAL A 420 -10.38 -1.86 -21.85
N SER A 421 -9.24 -1.65 -22.50
CA SER A 421 -8.39 -0.47 -22.26
C SER A 421 -8.91 0.79 -22.96
N LEU A 422 -8.48 1.97 -22.51
CA LEU A 422 -8.78 3.23 -23.21
C LEU A 422 -8.20 3.25 -24.62
N ALA A 423 -7.01 2.69 -24.84
CA ALA A 423 -6.41 2.59 -26.17
C ALA A 423 -7.25 1.73 -27.12
N GLU A 424 -7.78 0.61 -26.62
CA GLU A 424 -8.70 -0.24 -27.38
C GLU A 424 -10.01 0.49 -27.71
N TYR A 425 -10.58 1.24 -26.76
CA TYR A 425 -11.74 2.11 -27.02
C TYR A 425 -11.42 3.14 -28.12
N VAL A 426 -10.30 3.86 -27.99
CA VAL A 426 -9.88 4.91 -28.95
C VAL A 426 -9.69 4.32 -30.35
N SER A 427 -9.12 3.11 -30.45
CA SER A 427 -8.93 2.42 -31.73
C SER A 427 -10.24 2.08 -32.47
N ARG A 428 -11.37 2.01 -31.74
CA ARG A 428 -12.71 1.71 -32.27
C ARG A 428 -13.61 2.95 -32.34
N MET A 429 -13.09 4.14 -32.00
CA MET A 429 -13.86 5.37 -32.12
C MET A 429 -14.31 5.61 -33.56
N LYS A 430 -15.53 6.11 -33.71
CA LYS A 430 -16.11 6.40 -35.03
C LYS A 430 -15.46 7.65 -35.66
N PRO A 431 -15.46 7.77 -37.01
CA PRO A 431 -15.15 9.03 -37.66
C PRO A 431 -16.02 10.16 -37.09
N GLY A 432 -15.41 11.31 -36.82
CA GLY A 432 -16.10 12.45 -36.18
C GLY A 432 -16.21 12.36 -34.65
N GLN A 433 -15.87 11.22 -34.03
CA GLN A 433 -15.84 11.10 -32.57
C GLN A 433 -14.62 11.79 -31.96
N ASP A 434 -14.87 12.81 -31.15
CA ASP A 434 -13.87 13.60 -30.43
C ASP A 434 -13.82 13.32 -28.92
N LYS A 435 -14.78 12.55 -28.40
CA LYS A 435 -14.94 12.29 -26.96
C LYS A 435 -15.04 10.80 -26.60
N ILE A 436 -14.58 10.48 -25.40
CA ILE A 436 -14.77 9.19 -24.75
C ILE A 436 -16.02 9.27 -23.88
N PHE A 437 -17.03 8.47 -24.17
CA PHE A 437 -18.31 8.50 -23.46
C PHE A 437 -18.30 7.50 -22.31
N TYR A 438 -18.84 7.90 -21.16
CA TYR A 438 -18.95 7.03 -20.00
C TYR A 438 -20.25 7.26 -19.23
N ILE A 439 -20.67 6.26 -18.45
CA ILE A 439 -21.73 6.36 -17.45
C ILE A 439 -21.21 5.88 -16.10
N THR A 440 -21.66 6.51 -15.01
CA THR A 440 -21.42 6.04 -13.65
C THR A 440 -22.72 5.54 -13.01
N ALA A 441 -22.67 4.41 -12.31
CA ALA A 441 -23.81 3.81 -11.60
C ALA A 441 -23.38 3.08 -10.31
N ASP A 442 -24.33 2.59 -9.50
CA ASP A 442 -24.00 1.72 -8.33
C ASP A 442 -23.58 0.30 -8.72
N SER A 443 -23.96 -0.13 -9.91
CA SER A 443 -23.90 -1.51 -10.33
C SER A 443 -23.77 -1.59 -11.84
N ILE A 444 -23.14 -2.67 -12.31
CA ILE A 444 -23.03 -2.93 -13.74
C ILE A 444 -24.41 -3.08 -14.39
N ALA A 445 -25.38 -3.66 -13.67
CA ALA A 445 -26.75 -3.81 -14.14
C ALA A 445 -27.43 -2.43 -14.36
N ALA A 446 -27.30 -1.50 -13.41
CA ALA A 446 -27.84 -0.15 -13.55
C ALA A 446 -27.15 0.62 -14.69
N ALA A 447 -25.82 0.47 -14.84
CA ALA A 447 -25.10 1.07 -15.95
C ALA A 447 -25.60 0.55 -17.30
N LYS A 448 -25.71 -0.77 -17.49
CA LYS A 448 -26.11 -1.43 -18.74
C LYS A 448 -27.53 -1.11 -19.20
N HIS A 449 -28.46 -0.93 -18.26
CA HIS A 449 -29.88 -0.70 -18.55
C HIS A 449 -30.27 0.78 -18.44
N SER A 450 -29.29 1.69 -18.36
CA SER A 450 -29.59 3.11 -18.26
C SER A 450 -30.24 3.64 -19.55
N PRO A 451 -31.32 4.44 -19.46
CA PRO A 451 -31.92 5.13 -20.60
C PRO A 451 -30.92 6.00 -21.39
N HIS A 452 -29.89 6.52 -20.71
CA HIS A 452 -28.86 7.37 -21.32
C HIS A 452 -28.02 6.65 -22.38
N LEU A 453 -28.04 5.31 -22.44
CA LEU A 453 -27.29 4.52 -23.42
C LEU A 453 -28.04 4.33 -24.74
N GLU A 454 -29.33 4.61 -24.80
CA GLU A 454 -30.19 4.24 -25.93
C GLU A 454 -29.75 4.85 -27.26
N ILE A 455 -29.53 6.17 -27.31
CA ILE A 455 -29.04 6.84 -28.53
C ILE A 455 -27.65 6.36 -28.92
N PHE A 456 -26.77 6.07 -27.96
CA PHE A 456 -25.43 5.56 -28.23
C PHE A 456 -25.49 4.16 -28.83
N LYS A 457 -26.37 3.30 -28.31
CA LYS A 457 -26.64 1.98 -28.88
C LYS A 457 -27.20 2.09 -30.29
N LYS A 458 -28.19 2.96 -30.53
CA LYS A 458 -28.77 3.24 -31.87
C LYS A 458 -27.72 3.74 -32.85
N LYS A 459 -26.86 4.67 -32.43
CA LYS A 459 -25.74 5.20 -33.22
C LYS A 459 -24.51 4.29 -33.23
N GLY A 460 -24.53 3.16 -32.52
CA GLY A 460 -23.41 2.22 -32.39
C GLY A 460 -22.13 2.84 -31.80
N VAL A 461 -22.24 3.84 -30.94
CA VAL A 461 -21.12 4.49 -30.25
C VAL A 461 -20.87 3.76 -28.94
N GLU A 462 -19.62 3.37 -28.70
CA GLU A 462 -19.20 2.66 -27.49
C GLU A 462 -19.27 3.59 -26.26
N VAL A 463 -19.67 3.07 -25.10
CA VAL A 463 -19.74 3.80 -23.82
C VAL A 463 -19.07 2.96 -22.73
N LEU A 464 -18.24 3.59 -21.90
CA LEU A 464 -17.63 2.96 -20.72
C LEU A 464 -18.66 2.83 -19.59
N LEU A 465 -18.71 1.66 -18.97
CA LEU A 465 -19.64 1.33 -17.88
C LEU A 465 -18.89 1.33 -16.55
N LEU A 466 -19.00 2.42 -15.81
CA LEU A 466 -18.31 2.63 -14.54
C LEU A 466 -19.27 2.34 -13.38
N HIS A 467 -18.87 1.44 -12.49
CA HIS A 467 -19.75 0.92 -11.44
C HIS A 467 -19.05 0.68 -10.10
N ASP A 468 -17.74 0.91 -10.02
CA ASP A 468 -17.03 0.88 -8.74
C ASP A 468 -17.15 2.26 -8.09
N ARG A 469 -17.26 2.29 -6.75
CA ARG A 469 -17.34 3.56 -6.00
C ARG A 469 -16.18 4.50 -6.28
N VAL A 470 -14.97 3.96 -6.49
CA VAL A 470 -13.77 4.73 -6.81
C VAL A 470 -13.84 5.40 -8.19
N ASP A 471 -14.74 5.00 -9.08
CA ASP A 471 -14.82 5.56 -10.43
C ASP A 471 -15.20 7.05 -10.44
N GLU A 472 -16.08 7.48 -9.53
CA GLU A 472 -16.41 8.91 -9.37
C GLU A 472 -15.18 9.74 -8.98
N TRP A 473 -14.29 9.15 -8.17
CA TRP A 473 -13.03 9.77 -7.77
C TRP A 473 -12.00 9.76 -8.91
N MET A 474 -11.88 8.63 -9.62
CA MET A 474 -11.00 8.45 -10.76
C MET A 474 -11.31 9.45 -11.89
N ILE A 475 -12.59 9.67 -12.20
CA ILE A 475 -13.02 10.62 -13.25
C ILE A 475 -12.64 12.06 -12.90
N GLY A 476 -12.51 12.41 -11.61
CA GLY A 476 -11.97 13.71 -11.20
C GLY A 476 -10.51 13.93 -11.63
N GLY A 477 -9.72 12.86 -11.74
CA GLY A 477 -8.33 12.91 -12.22
C GLY A 477 -8.17 12.66 -13.73
N LEU A 478 -9.04 11.85 -14.33
CA LEU A 478 -9.00 11.45 -15.74
C LEU A 478 -9.85 12.37 -16.63
N THR A 479 -9.29 13.53 -16.99
CA THR A 479 -9.99 14.53 -17.81
C THR A 479 -9.92 14.26 -19.32
N GLU A 480 -8.81 13.68 -19.78
CA GLU A 480 -8.53 13.38 -21.19
C GLU A 480 -7.64 12.15 -21.32
N PHE A 481 -7.69 11.52 -22.49
CA PHE A 481 -6.79 10.44 -22.89
C PHE A 481 -6.47 10.57 -24.38
N GLU A 482 -5.18 10.63 -24.73
CA GLU A 482 -4.71 10.80 -26.13
C GLU A 482 -5.38 11.99 -26.86
N GLY A 483 -5.61 13.09 -26.13
CA GLY A 483 -6.25 14.31 -26.64
C GLY A 483 -7.78 14.23 -26.79
N LYS A 484 -8.41 13.12 -26.37
CA LYS A 484 -9.86 12.95 -26.34
C LYS A 484 -10.39 13.22 -24.93
N SER A 485 -11.28 14.18 -24.77
CA SER A 485 -11.89 14.48 -23.47
C SER A 485 -12.93 13.42 -23.09
N LEU A 486 -13.11 13.18 -21.79
CA LEU A 486 -14.15 12.30 -21.28
C LEU A 486 -15.47 13.08 -21.10
N GLN A 487 -16.60 12.50 -21.51
CA GLN A 487 -17.93 13.07 -21.30
C GLN A 487 -18.90 12.04 -20.73
N SER A 488 -19.57 12.41 -19.63
CA SER A 488 -20.65 11.60 -19.09
C SER A 488 -21.89 11.65 -19.99
N VAL A 489 -22.50 10.50 -20.25
CA VAL A 489 -23.76 10.42 -21.00
C VAL A 489 -24.97 10.92 -20.19
N ALA A 490 -24.84 11.00 -18.86
CA ALA A 490 -25.88 11.45 -17.94
C ALA A 490 -25.76 12.95 -17.55
N LYS A 491 -24.82 13.68 -18.18
CA LYS A 491 -24.59 15.11 -17.90
C LYS A 491 -24.62 15.96 -19.16
N GLY A 492 -25.14 17.19 -19.00
CA GLY A 492 -25.12 18.23 -20.01
C GLY A 492 -25.96 17.92 -21.25
N GLU A 493 -25.78 18.77 -22.25
CA GLU A 493 -26.28 18.54 -23.59
C GLU A 493 -25.29 17.67 -24.36
N LEU A 494 -25.81 16.62 -24.99
CA LEU A 494 -25.04 15.71 -25.83
C LEU A 494 -25.17 16.14 -27.27
N ASP A 495 -24.13 16.77 -27.81
CA ASP A 495 -24.02 16.98 -29.25
C ASP A 495 -23.44 15.71 -29.89
N LEU A 496 -24.31 14.90 -30.48
CA LEU A 496 -23.94 13.71 -31.25
C LEU A 496 -24.07 13.95 -32.76
N SER A 497 -24.19 15.21 -33.21
CA SER A 497 -24.44 15.52 -34.61
C SER A 497 -23.23 15.32 -35.52
N ALA A 498 -22.02 15.31 -34.96
CA ALA A 498 -20.79 14.98 -35.69
C ALA A 498 -20.56 13.46 -35.88
N LEU A 499 -21.36 12.61 -35.22
CA LEU A 499 -21.19 11.14 -35.20
C LEU A 499 -22.06 10.40 -36.21
N ALA A 500 -22.90 11.14 -36.93
CA ALA A 500 -23.74 10.65 -38.00
C ALA A 500 -23.71 11.65 -39.16
N ASP A 501 -23.87 11.15 -40.39
CA ASP A 501 -24.29 11.99 -41.52
C ASP A 501 -25.75 12.41 -41.28
N GLU A 502 -26.02 13.19 -40.23
CA GLU A 502 -27.38 13.67 -39.94
C GLU A 502 -27.78 14.66 -41.05
N PRO A 503 -28.79 14.34 -41.88
CA PRO A 503 -29.27 15.27 -42.87
C PRO A 503 -29.83 16.51 -42.15
N ALA A 504 -29.63 17.70 -42.71
CA ALA A 504 -30.13 18.97 -42.16
C ALA A 504 -31.63 18.98 -41.80
N LYS A 505 -32.41 18.04 -42.37
CA LYS A 505 -33.81 17.79 -42.03
C LYS A 505 -34.05 17.29 -40.60
N GLU A 506 -33.18 16.45 -40.03
CA GLU A 506 -33.39 15.93 -38.68
C GLU A 506 -33.32 17.05 -37.63
N LYS A 507 -32.39 18.01 -37.77
CA LYS A 507 -32.31 19.18 -36.89
C LYS A 507 -33.51 20.13 -36.97
N GLU A 508 -34.10 20.27 -38.16
CA GLU A 508 -35.34 21.05 -38.33
C GLU A 508 -36.54 20.33 -37.70
N GLU A 509 -36.60 19.00 -37.75
CA GLU A 509 -37.64 18.19 -37.11
C GLU A 509 -37.52 18.25 -35.58
N GLU A 510 -36.31 18.15 -35.02
CA GLU A 510 -36.06 18.28 -33.57
C GLU A 510 -36.57 19.64 -33.03
N ALA A 511 -36.22 20.74 -33.71
CA ALA A 511 -36.66 22.08 -33.31
C ALA A 511 -38.19 22.27 -33.41
N GLN A 512 -38.85 21.61 -34.37
CA GLN A 512 -40.31 21.61 -34.46
C GLN A 512 -40.96 20.82 -33.33
N GLU A 513 -40.38 19.67 -32.95
CA GLU A 513 -40.86 18.86 -31.84
C GLU A 513 -40.71 19.57 -30.49
N GLU A 514 -39.58 20.26 -30.26
CA GLU A 514 -39.41 21.11 -29.07
C GLU A 514 -40.52 22.17 -28.97
N GLY A 515 -40.86 22.83 -30.07
CA GLY A 515 -41.96 23.79 -30.12
C GLY A 515 -43.31 23.15 -29.86
N ALA A 516 -43.57 21.96 -30.41
CA ALA A 516 -44.85 21.26 -30.29
C ALA A 516 -45.11 20.69 -28.87
N PHE A 517 -44.07 20.36 -28.12
CA PHE A 517 -44.17 19.80 -26.77
C PHE A 517 -43.92 20.82 -25.65
N LYS A 518 -43.71 22.09 -25.98
CA LYS A 518 -43.44 23.15 -25.00
C LYS A 518 -44.52 23.28 -23.91
N ASP A 519 -45.80 23.22 -24.29
CA ASP A 519 -46.91 23.26 -23.33
C ASP A 519 -46.85 22.07 -22.35
N VAL A 520 -46.53 20.87 -22.85
CA VAL A 520 -46.39 19.67 -22.00
C VAL A 520 -45.21 19.82 -21.06
N THR A 521 -44.05 20.28 -21.52
CA THR A 521 -42.89 20.48 -20.65
C THR A 521 -43.15 21.54 -19.57
N ASP A 522 -43.84 22.63 -19.91
CA ASP A 522 -44.19 23.70 -18.96
C ASP A 522 -45.21 23.21 -17.91
N ARG A 523 -46.22 22.42 -18.32
CA ARG A 523 -47.18 21.81 -17.41
C ARG A 523 -46.53 20.77 -16.49
N ILE A 524 -45.64 19.92 -17.02
CA ILE A 524 -44.87 18.96 -16.20
C ILE A 524 -44.00 19.72 -15.20
N GLY A 525 -43.31 20.78 -15.64
CA GLY A 525 -42.49 21.62 -14.77
C GLY A 525 -43.31 22.23 -13.62
N THR A 526 -44.53 22.70 -13.92
CA THR A 526 -45.48 23.21 -12.92
C THR A 526 -45.92 22.13 -11.93
N ALA A 527 -46.22 20.91 -12.40
CA ALA A 527 -46.64 19.80 -11.54
C ALA A 527 -45.50 19.31 -10.62
N LEU A 528 -44.27 19.30 -11.11
CA LEU A 528 -43.09 18.84 -10.35
C LEU A 528 -42.53 19.92 -9.41
N GLY A 529 -42.73 21.20 -9.74
CA GLY A 529 -42.32 22.34 -8.92
C GLY A 529 -40.84 22.28 -8.55
N GLU A 530 -40.54 22.33 -7.24
CA GLU A 530 -39.17 22.37 -6.71
C GLU A 530 -38.37 21.06 -6.91
N LYS A 531 -38.99 19.97 -7.39
CA LYS A 531 -38.31 18.69 -7.62
C LYS A 531 -37.36 18.68 -8.81
N VAL A 532 -37.56 19.58 -9.78
CA VAL A 532 -36.75 19.69 -11.01
C VAL A 532 -36.23 21.11 -11.17
N LYS A 533 -35.09 21.24 -11.87
CA LYS A 533 -34.58 22.53 -12.31
C LYS A 533 -35.35 23.03 -13.53
N SER A 534 -35.60 22.14 -14.47
CA SER A 534 -36.37 22.39 -15.69
C SER A 534 -36.82 21.07 -16.30
N VAL A 535 -37.73 21.16 -17.28
CA VAL A 535 -38.20 20.03 -18.08
C VAL A 535 -37.96 20.37 -19.54
N ARG A 536 -37.42 19.43 -20.32
CA ARG A 536 -37.19 19.63 -21.75
C ARG A 536 -37.42 18.36 -22.56
N VAL A 537 -37.62 18.54 -23.86
CA VAL A 537 -37.67 17.45 -24.83
C VAL A 537 -36.26 16.90 -25.03
N THR A 538 -36.16 15.61 -25.35
CA THR A 538 -34.89 15.00 -25.72
C THR A 538 -35.04 14.01 -26.86
N HIS A 539 -34.00 13.97 -27.69
CA HIS A 539 -33.84 13.01 -28.78
C HIS A 539 -32.81 11.92 -28.44
N ARG A 540 -32.28 11.93 -27.20
CA ARG A 540 -31.36 10.90 -26.70
C ARG A 540 -32.05 9.58 -26.32
N LEU A 541 -33.37 9.61 -26.19
CA LEU A 541 -34.19 8.46 -25.79
C LEU A 541 -34.90 7.88 -27.02
N THR A 542 -35.04 6.55 -27.04
CA THR A 542 -35.69 5.77 -28.10
C THR A 542 -36.90 5.01 -27.56
N GLU A 543 -36.70 4.22 -26.51
CA GLU A 543 -37.69 3.35 -25.87
C GLU A 543 -38.18 3.94 -24.54
N SER A 544 -37.31 4.62 -23.78
CA SER A 544 -37.69 5.21 -22.50
C SER A 544 -38.57 6.46 -22.66
N ALA A 545 -39.50 6.66 -21.73
CA ALA A 545 -40.40 7.81 -21.68
C ALA A 545 -39.70 9.09 -21.21
N SER A 546 -38.78 8.95 -20.24
CA SER A 546 -38.07 10.06 -19.60
C SER A 546 -36.76 9.60 -18.99
N CYS A 547 -35.85 10.55 -18.76
CA CYS A 547 -34.65 10.39 -17.94
C CYS A 547 -34.34 11.68 -17.18
N LEU A 548 -33.48 11.61 -16.17
CA LEU A 548 -32.95 12.75 -15.45
C LEU A 548 -31.52 13.04 -15.91
N VAL A 549 -31.20 14.32 -16.07
CA VAL A 549 -29.84 14.75 -16.40
C VAL A 549 -29.38 15.81 -15.41
N ARG A 550 -28.07 15.88 -15.23
CA ARG A 550 -27.41 16.96 -14.49
C ARG A 550 -26.78 17.95 -15.46
N GLU A 551 -26.52 19.17 -15.00
CA GLU A 551 -25.69 20.08 -15.79
C GLU A 551 -24.26 19.57 -15.89
N GLN A 552 -23.51 20.08 -16.88
CA GLN A 552 -22.17 19.61 -17.18
C GLN A 552 -21.21 19.65 -15.98
N PHE A 553 -21.33 20.69 -15.15
CA PHE A 553 -20.47 20.93 -13.98
C PHE A 553 -21.11 20.50 -12.66
N ASP A 554 -22.34 20.02 -12.69
CA ASP A 554 -23.00 19.51 -11.49
C ASP A 554 -22.42 18.17 -11.09
N MET A 555 -22.54 17.87 -9.80
CA MET A 555 -22.25 16.55 -9.26
C MET A 555 -23.18 15.50 -9.87
N SER A 556 -22.65 14.29 -10.13
CA SER A 556 -23.46 13.18 -10.63
C SER A 556 -24.45 12.70 -9.56
N LEU A 557 -25.56 12.10 -9.98
CA LEU A 557 -26.54 11.53 -9.05
C LEU A 557 -25.90 10.42 -8.17
N ASN A 558 -25.00 9.63 -8.77
CA ASN A 558 -24.27 8.59 -8.07
C ASN A 558 -23.29 9.16 -7.01
N LEU A 559 -22.54 10.21 -7.33
CA LEU A 559 -21.67 10.88 -6.35
C LEU A 559 -22.47 11.54 -5.22
N GLU A 560 -23.61 12.18 -5.54
CA GLU A 560 -24.52 12.76 -4.53
C GLU A 560 -24.95 11.69 -3.52
N ARG A 561 -25.39 10.53 -4.02
CA ARG A 561 -25.80 9.40 -3.19
C ARG A 561 -24.64 8.88 -2.33
N MET A 562 -23.44 8.76 -2.89
CA MET A 562 -22.27 8.31 -2.15
C MET A 562 -21.94 9.25 -0.98
N LEU A 563 -21.98 10.56 -1.20
CA LEU A 563 -21.72 11.56 -0.16
C LEU A 563 -22.81 11.56 0.93
N LYS A 564 -24.09 11.44 0.55
CA LYS A 564 -25.21 11.29 1.50
C LYS A 564 -25.05 10.02 2.35
N ALA A 565 -24.70 8.90 1.74
CA ALA A 565 -24.46 7.63 2.44
C ALA A 565 -23.25 7.70 3.39
N ALA A 566 -22.26 8.54 3.09
CA ALA A 566 -21.12 8.83 3.96
C ALA A 566 -21.43 9.85 5.07
N GLY A 567 -22.68 10.33 5.17
CA GLY A 567 -23.10 11.32 6.16
C GLY A 567 -22.58 12.73 5.92
N GLN A 568 -22.08 13.03 4.71
CA GLN A 568 -21.62 14.36 4.36
C GLN A 568 -22.81 15.26 4.01
N PRO A 569 -22.77 16.57 4.37
CA PRO A 569 -23.76 17.52 3.91
C PRO A 569 -23.58 17.75 2.41
N VAL A 570 -24.62 17.44 1.62
CA VAL A 570 -24.58 17.55 0.17
C VAL A 570 -25.56 18.64 -0.27
N PRO A 571 -25.12 19.65 -1.04
CA PRO A 571 -26.03 20.62 -1.62
C PRO A 571 -27.08 19.92 -2.49
N GLU A 572 -28.36 20.27 -2.31
CA GLU A 572 -29.42 19.76 -3.18
C GLU A 572 -29.26 20.35 -4.58
N GLY A 573 -28.68 19.57 -5.50
CA GLY A 573 -28.78 19.85 -6.92
C GLY A 573 -30.14 19.37 -7.42
N LYS A 574 -30.86 20.19 -8.17
CA LYS A 574 -32.11 19.76 -8.83
C LYS A 574 -31.80 19.18 -10.21
N PRO A 575 -32.31 17.99 -10.56
CA PRO A 575 -32.12 17.42 -11.89
C PRO A 575 -32.97 18.14 -12.95
N ILE A 576 -32.60 17.97 -14.21
CA ILE A 576 -33.42 18.34 -15.37
C ILE A 576 -34.14 17.08 -15.83
N LEU A 577 -35.47 17.13 -15.96
CA LEU A 577 -36.24 16.02 -16.51
C LEU A 577 -36.27 16.15 -18.04
N GLU A 578 -35.73 15.16 -18.72
CA GLU A 578 -35.83 15.04 -20.17
C GLU A 578 -36.96 14.07 -20.54
N VAL A 579 -37.82 14.44 -21.48
CA VAL A 579 -38.96 13.63 -21.94
C VAL A 579 -38.85 13.28 -23.42
N ASN A 580 -39.20 12.04 -23.77
CA ASN A 580 -39.15 11.53 -25.13
C ASN A 580 -40.46 11.86 -25.88
N PRO A 581 -40.44 12.74 -26.90
CA PRO A 581 -41.65 13.15 -27.63
C PRO A 581 -42.24 12.02 -28.48
N HIS A 582 -41.50 10.94 -28.71
CA HIS A 582 -41.94 9.78 -29.50
C HIS A 582 -42.59 8.70 -28.63
N HIS A 583 -42.39 8.75 -27.31
CA HIS A 583 -42.95 7.75 -26.40
C HIS A 583 -44.48 7.88 -26.27
N PRO A 584 -45.25 6.77 -26.32
CA PRO A 584 -46.71 6.81 -26.26
C PRO A 584 -47.29 7.52 -25.03
N ILE A 585 -46.63 7.39 -23.87
CA ILE A 585 -47.07 8.07 -22.63
C ILE A 585 -46.96 9.60 -22.79
N VAL A 586 -45.81 10.09 -23.28
CA VAL A 586 -45.57 11.53 -23.44
C VAL A 586 -46.49 12.13 -24.50
N ARG A 587 -46.73 11.41 -25.61
CA ARG A 587 -47.74 11.81 -26.61
C ARG A 587 -49.16 11.83 -26.07
N SER A 588 -49.50 10.94 -25.14
CA SER A 588 -50.83 10.92 -24.53
C SER A 588 -51.03 12.13 -23.60
N LEU A 589 -49.97 12.60 -22.94
CA LEU A 589 -50.03 13.80 -22.10
C LEU A 589 -50.40 15.07 -22.87
N GLN A 590 -50.04 15.19 -24.16
CA GLN A 590 -50.48 16.32 -25.00
C GLN A 590 -52.01 16.43 -25.10
N ARG A 591 -52.74 15.32 -24.93
CA ARG A 591 -54.20 15.26 -25.05
C ARG A 591 -54.90 15.18 -23.70
N GLU A 592 -54.16 15.11 -22.61
CA GLU A 592 -54.71 14.94 -21.26
C GLU A 592 -55.15 16.29 -20.70
N SER A 593 -56.47 16.43 -20.53
CA SER A 593 -57.13 17.63 -20.03
C SER A 593 -57.43 17.56 -18.53
N ASP A 594 -57.42 16.38 -17.92
CA ASP A 594 -57.58 16.25 -16.47
C ASP A 594 -56.26 16.61 -15.77
N GLU A 595 -56.23 17.76 -15.10
CA GLU A 595 -55.05 18.28 -14.41
C GLU A 595 -54.55 17.35 -13.29
N THR A 596 -55.43 16.63 -12.61
CA THR A 596 -55.03 15.70 -11.54
C THR A 596 -54.30 14.50 -12.16
N ARG A 597 -54.90 13.94 -13.22
CA ARG A 597 -54.32 12.81 -13.93
C ARG A 597 -53.01 13.19 -14.63
N PHE A 598 -52.94 14.38 -15.20
CA PHE A 598 -51.71 14.93 -15.80
C PHE A 598 -50.60 15.06 -14.75
N ALA A 599 -50.90 15.63 -13.58
CA ALA A 599 -49.94 15.79 -12.49
C ALA A 599 -49.42 14.44 -11.97
N ASP A 600 -50.30 13.45 -11.82
CA ASP A 600 -49.89 12.11 -11.40
C ASP A 600 -48.98 11.43 -12.44
N TRP A 601 -49.31 11.51 -13.73
CA TRP A 601 -48.39 11.00 -14.78
C TRP A 601 -47.06 11.74 -14.79
N SER A 602 -47.06 13.06 -14.58
CA SER A 602 -45.84 13.88 -14.49
C SER A 602 -44.95 13.40 -13.35
N HIS A 603 -45.52 13.13 -12.17
CA HIS A 603 -44.78 12.56 -11.07
C HIS A 603 -44.33 11.12 -11.32
N LEU A 604 -45.15 10.28 -11.97
CA LEU A 604 -44.73 8.91 -12.32
C LEU A 604 -43.55 8.90 -13.29
N LEU A 605 -43.55 9.78 -14.31
CA LEU A 605 -42.43 9.93 -15.23
C LEU A 605 -41.14 10.35 -14.51
N PHE A 606 -41.26 11.25 -13.53
CA PHE A 606 -40.13 11.66 -12.70
C PHE A 606 -39.64 10.54 -11.78
N ASP A 607 -40.55 9.92 -11.02
CA ASP A 607 -40.23 8.87 -10.03
C ASP A 607 -39.63 7.62 -10.73
N GLN A 608 -40.15 7.25 -11.91
CA GLN A 608 -39.59 6.16 -12.72
C GLN A 608 -38.20 6.50 -13.26
N ALA A 609 -37.99 7.71 -13.77
CA ALA A 609 -36.67 8.15 -14.23
C ALA A 609 -35.65 8.17 -13.08
N LEU A 610 -36.06 8.65 -11.90
CA LEU A 610 -35.23 8.65 -10.69
C LEU A 610 -34.81 7.22 -10.30
N LEU A 611 -35.75 6.27 -10.30
CA LEU A 611 -35.47 4.87 -10.00
C LEU A 611 -34.56 4.21 -11.05
N ALA A 612 -34.79 4.49 -12.35
CA ALA A 612 -33.99 3.94 -13.45
C ALA A 612 -32.51 4.37 -13.36
N GLU A 613 -32.24 5.50 -12.71
CA GLU A 613 -30.88 6.01 -12.49
C GLU A 613 -30.28 5.61 -11.13
N GLY A 614 -30.94 4.68 -10.42
CA GLY A 614 -30.50 4.21 -9.10
C GLY A 614 -30.73 5.22 -7.98
N GLY A 615 -31.56 6.24 -8.22
CA GLY A 615 -32.01 7.17 -7.19
C GLY A 615 -32.92 6.50 -6.15
N GLN A 616 -33.06 7.15 -5.00
CA GLN A 616 -34.01 6.74 -3.96
C GLN A 616 -35.19 7.70 -3.95
N LEU A 617 -36.39 7.15 -3.83
CA LEU A 617 -37.60 7.96 -3.66
C LEU A 617 -37.66 8.50 -2.23
N ASP A 618 -37.99 9.77 -2.08
CA ASP A 618 -38.20 10.39 -0.76
C ASP A 618 -39.40 9.76 -0.02
N ASP A 619 -40.47 9.45 -0.78
CA ASP A 619 -41.66 8.77 -0.27
C ASP A 619 -42.10 7.64 -1.23
N PRO A 620 -41.54 6.42 -1.05
CA PRO A 620 -41.94 5.24 -1.83
C PRO A 620 -43.43 4.91 -1.70
N GLY A 621 -44.06 5.24 -0.56
CA GLY A 621 -45.47 4.94 -0.30
C GLY A 621 -46.41 5.75 -1.18
N THR A 622 -46.10 7.04 -1.38
CA THR A 622 -46.86 7.90 -2.30
C THR A 622 -46.70 7.44 -3.74
N PHE A 623 -45.51 7.05 -4.17
CA PHE A 623 -45.28 6.48 -5.52
C PHE A 623 -46.15 5.23 -5.77
N VAL A 624 -46.12 4.26 -4.84
CA VAL A 624 -46.90 3.02 -4.97
C VAL A 624 -48.41 3.31 -4.99
N ARG A 625 -48.88 4.23 -4.14
CA ARG A 625 -50.30 4.61 -4.12
C ARG A 625 -50.74 5.19 -5.46
N ARG A 626 -49.98 6.16 -5.99
CA ARG A 626 -50.24 6.80 -7.28
C ARG A 626 -50.24 5.78 -8.42
N LEU A 627 -49.29 4.86 -8.43
CA LEU A 627 -49.23 3.79 -9.42
C LEU A 627 -50.46 2.88 -9.34
N ASN A 628 -50.86 2.47 -8.13
CA ASN A 628 -52.03 1.62 -7.92
C ASN A 628 -53.34 2.32 -8.34
N ASP A 629 -53.48 3.62 -8.06
CA ASP A 629 -54.65 4.40 -8.47
C ASP A 629 -54.75 4.50 -10.00
N MET A 630 -53.61 4.67 -10.69
CA MET A 630 -53.57 4.63 -12.15
C MET A 630 -53.93 3.25 -12.73
N LEU A 631 -53.41 2.17 -12.14
CA LEU A 631 -53.72 0.80 -12.56
C LEU A 631 -55.18 0.43 -12.30
N ARG A 632 -55.75 0.90 -11.18
CA ARG A 632 -57.17 0.66 -10.84
C ARG A 632 -58.11 1.21 -11.91
N ASN A 633 -57.78 2.35 -12.49
CA ASN A 633 -58.56 2.98 -13.56
C ASN A 633 -58.47 2.22 -14.90
N LEU A 634 -57.54 1.28 -15.04
CA LEU A 634 -57.37 0.41 -16.22
C LEU A 634 -58.04 -0.97 -16.03
N LEU A 635 -58.32 -1.37 -14.80
CA LEU A 635 -59.03 -2.62 -14.52
C LEU A 635 -60.52 -2.45 -14.87
N PRO A 636 -61.17 -3.49 -15.42
CA PRO A 636 -62.62 -3.46 -15.62
C PRO A 636 -63.29 -3.12 -14.29
N ALA A 637 -64.30 -2.26 -14.30
CA ALA A 637 -65.12 -2.01 -13.12
C ALA A 637 -65.62 -3.36 -12.61
N GLY A 638 -65.05 -3.85 -11.51
CA GLY A 638 -65.48 -5.09 -10.89
C GLY A 638 -66.97 -4.97 -10.60
N ASP A 639 -67.74 -5.93 -11.08
CA ASP A 639 -69.17 -6.04 -10.83
C ASP A 639 -69.45 -5.71 -9.37
N SER A 640 -70.22 -4.64 -9.14
CA SER A 640 -70.70 -4.23 -7.84
C SER A 640 -71.82 -5.16 -7.34
N SER A 641 -71.57 -6.47 -7.38
CA SER A 641 -72.44 -7.50 -6.84
C SER A 641 -71.66 -8.46 -5.93
N ALA A 642 -71.25 -7.96 -4.76
CA ALA A 642 -71.07 -8.80 -3.59
C ALA A 642 -71.82 -8.16 -2.41
N PRO A 643 -72.90 -8.79 -1.90
CA PRO A 643 -73.55 -8.35 -0.68
C PRO A 643 -72.65 -8.69 0.51
N GLY A 644 -72.68 -7.82 1.53
CA GLY A 644 -71.70 -7.81 2.60
C GLY A 644 -71.55 -9.11 3.40
N VAL A 645 -70.35 -9.27 3.94
CA VAL A 645 -70.07 -9.81 5.28
C VAL A 645 -68.88 -9.04 5.83
#